data_AF-A0A1E3LQY3-F1
#
_entry.id   AF-A0A1E3LQY3-F1
#
_cell.length_a   1.000
_cell.length_b   1.000
_cell.length_c   1.000
_cell.angle_alpha   90.00
_cell.angle_beta   90.00
_cell.angle_gamma   90.00
#
_symmetry.space_group_name_H-M   'P 1'
#
loop_
_entity.id
_entity.type
_entity.pdbx_description
1 polymer ?
#
loop_
_entity_poly.entity_id
_entity_poly.type
_entity_poly.pdbx_seq_one_letter_code
_entity_poly.pdbx_strand_id
1 'polypeptide(L)'
;MPSHLTLNTTPTRATADAETPAQPPKASSIPAQPAPPAAEQTLNLTPLQMKAFKKGLSFRERQTLFTQNPDEQATQALKGKISAARAAPINLTRPVDRRSALRHAADAIGHFSARSAKNIVRSRVSDKLAEPAPGDHGAALPSVNKVQLEKLIAKAKTEATGSDTPVDVAAQLRAAGFSTRISNLTLSDSTLLKHAKLDGLSFVNCHFDWSHFGTASLSGTRFSGCRLNNASFMKASLDNCIFEDCIMRETMMTGSSLHAVTFQRCDIVSGSFEDTHIADSRFDTVTLAGTHFLDANVARSSIHNSHLTNAAFFGTLPNFEVDDASRDTAVTTKPLAAILINPEVRGVTVPKVFMKLDQAANNVPLRITMQPQSTELTAINREMETALGTVGEYTPHDLPIGQRLLREIDDHPDAHPQLSSIVAKAQKLGEHVNAIVLPGGEDVPPALYGATQEPKTNWGGDYRRSALELALIRESTNKGIPMLAVCRGFQMANVYFGAQMQQHVEGHKGLQRFKLTEESRNGLYGEAMRKSILSTVAHHQAIPVSMQAPAGSLKPSVVYKDLVKAVEGAHSGAAPAVMLQFHPEFYRATTAATLLTELADLGQNITMSSTNNDFWKILSDASDAHRTKKTVLEDLKQPQTLRPVTTSAT
;
A
#
# COMPACT_ATOMS: atom_id res chain seq x y z
N MET A 1 -36.26 24.27 -44.84
CA MET A 1 -37.40 25.18 -45.03
C MET A 1 -37.71 25.84 -43.69
N PRO A 2 -37.56 27.17 -43.54
CA PRO A 2 -37.80 27.88 -42.29
C PRO A 2 -39.12 28.69 -42.29
N SER A 3 -39.54 29.11 -41.08
CA SER A 3 -40.58 30.12 -40.80
C SER A 3 -40.17 30.87 -39.52
N HIS A 4 -39.98 32.19 -39.49
CA HIS A 4 -40.98 33.29 -39.53
C HIS A 4 -41.94 33.26 -38.31
N LEU A 5 -42.28 34.33 -37.57
CA LEU A 5 -42.06 35.81 -37.57
C LEU A 5 -42.42 36.33 -36.12
N THR A 6 -42.15 37.52 -35.53
CA THR A 6 -41.49 38.83 -35.81
C THR A 6 -41.12 39.45 -34.43
N LEU A 7 -39.92 39.96 -34.14
CA LEU A 7 -39.49 41.39 -34.15
C LEU A 7 -40.51 42.48 -33.74
N ASN A 8 -40.16 43.30 -32.74
CA ASN A 8 -40.58 44.71 -32.53
C ASN A 8 -39.61 45.41 -31.52
N THR A 9 -38.72 46.32 -31.95
CA THR A 9 -38.82 47.81 -31.94
C THR A 9 -38.45 48.55 -30.63
N THR A 10 -37.19 49.00 -30.60
CA THR A 10 -36.55 50.23 -30.05
C THR A 10 -37.39 51.52 -29.90
N PRO A 11 -36.88 52.65 -29.32
CA PRO A 11 -35.69 52.90 -28.43
C PRO A 11 -35.95 53.87 -27.24
N THR A 12 -34.97 54.13 -26.35
CA THR A 12 -34.54 55.53 -26.03
C THR A 12 -33.17 55.68 -25.32
N ARG A 13 -32.65 56.90 -25.41
CA ARG A 13 -31.34 57.50 -25.04
C ARG A 13 -31.05 57.60 -23.53
N ALA A 14 -29.79 57.87 -23.16
CA ALA A 14 -29.27 57.93 -21.78
C ALA A 14 -29.16 59.33 -21.16
N THR A 15 -29.02 59.36 -19.82
CA THR A 15 -28.43 60.43 -18.98
C THR A 15 -27.58 59.78 -17.86
N ALA A 16 -26.70 60.54 -17.22
CA ALA A 16 -25.86 60.09 -16.09
C ALA A 16 -26.22 60.80 -14.78
N ASP A 17 -25.87 60.23 -13.62
CA ASP A 17 -24.98 60.85 -12.61
C ASP A 17 -24.81 59.97 -11.35
N ALA A 18 -24.08 60.48 -10.34
CA ALA A 18 -23.23 59.74 -9.40
C ALA A 18 -23.87 59.26 -8.06
N GLU A 19 -23.09 58.45 -7.31
CA GLU A 19 -23.06 58.30 -5.82
C GLU A 19 -24.33 57.73 -5.09
N THR A 20 -24.27 56.97 -3.97
CA THR A 20 -23.21 56.26 -3.19
C THR A 20 -23.87 55.11 -2.37
N PRO A 21 -23.25 53.92 -2.21
CA PRO A 21 -23.78 52.82 -1.39
C PRO A 21 -23.32 52.82 0.10
N ALA A 22 -24.07 52.16 0.98
CA ALA A 22 -23.98 52.29 2.45
C ALA A 22 -23.04 51.28 3.17
N GLN A 23 -22.78 51.54 4.48
CA GLN A 23 -21.89 50.75 5.35
C GLN A 23 -22.55 49.53 6.03
N PRO A 24 -21.82 48.40 6.18
CA PRO A 24 -22.13 47.32 7.14
C PRO A 24 -21.47 47.57 8.54
N PRO A 25 -21.84 46.81 9.60
CA PRO A 25 -21.56 47.17 11.00
C PRO A 25 -20.17 46.78 11.54
N LYS A 26 -19.83 47.34 12.71
CA LYS A 26 -18.54 47.19 13.41
C LYS A 26 -18.39 45.83 14.12
N ALA A 27 -17.21 45.23 14.01
CA ALA A 27 -16.75 44.14 14.88
C ALA A 27 -15.94 44.67 16.07
N SER A 28 -15.87 43.91 17.18
CA SER A 28 -15.11 44.26 18.38
C SER A 28 -13.64 43.79 18.33
N SER A 29 -12.79 44.43 19.13
CA SER A 29 -11.33 44.28 19.09
C SER A 29 -10.80 43.12 19.95
N ILE A 30 -9.97 42.26 19.36
CA ILE A 30 -9.06 41.33 20.06
C ILE A 30 -7.65 41.97 20.08
N PRO A 31 -6.86 41.85 21.18
CA PRO A 31 -5.51 42.40 21.22
C PRO A 31 -4.58 41.73 20.20
N ALA A 32 -3.85 42.53 19.43
CA ALA A 32 -2.86 42.03 18.47
C ALA A 32 -1.61 41.49 19.17
N GLN A 33 -1.07 40.37 18.68
CA GLN A 33 0.30 39.95 19.01
C GLN A 33 1.31 40.92 18.39
N PRO A 34 2.49 41.13 19.00
CA PRO A 34 3.53 41.98 18.43
C PRO A 34 4.07 41.37 17.13
N ALA A 35 4.07 42.17 16.06
CA ALA A 35 4.60 41.73 14.77
C ALA A 35 6.13 41.51 14.82
N PRO A 36 6.67 40.48 14.13
CA PRO A 36 8.11 40.28 14.02
C PRO A 36 8.75 41.44 13.22
N PRO A 37 10.04 41.75 13.45
CA PRO A 37 10.71 42.85 12.75
C PRO A 37 10.77 42.60 11.24
N ALA A 38 10.58 43.67 10.45
CA ALA A 38 10.43 43.61 9.00
C ALA A 38 11.60 42.91 8.25
N ALA A 39 12.79 42.89 8.86
CA ALA A 39 13.95 42.17 8.34
C ALA A 39 13.75 40.64 8.25
N GLU A 40 12.97 40.01 9.13
CA GLU A 40 12.73 38.56 9.05
C GLU A 40 11.68 38.18 7.98
N GLN A 41 10.70 39.04 7.75
CA GLN A 41 9.57 38.77 6.82
C GLN A 41 10.01 38.67 5.35
N THR A 42 11.16 39.23 4.97
CA THR A 42 11.65 39.23 3.58
C THR A 42 12.53 38.03 3.21
N LEU A 43 12.82 37.13 4.16
CA LEU A 43 13.91 36.16 4.00
C LEU A 43 13.55 34.90 3.20
N ASN A 44 12.30 34.41 3.23
CA ASN A 44 11.85 33.17 2.56
C ASN A 44 12.90 32.03 2.61
N LEU A 45 13.12 31.50 3.81
CA LEU A 45 13.97 30.34 4.10
C LEU A 45 13.17 29.31 4.92
N THR A 46 13.34 28.02 4.66
CA THR A 46 12.76 26.96 5.52
C THR A 46 13.32 27.02 6.94
N PRO A 47 12.64 26.47 7.97
CA PRO A 47 13.15 26.47 9.35
C PRO A 47 14.55 25.84 9.52
N LEU A 48 14.90 24.84 8.69
CA LEU A 48 16.23 24.23 8.69
C LEU A 48 17.29 25.14 8.05
N GLN A 49 16.99 25.75 6.89
CA GLN A 49 17.87 26.76 6.28
C GLN A 49 18.07 27.96 7.22
N MET A 50 17.00 28.47 7.84
CA MET A 50 17.06 29.55 8.82
C MET A 50 17.94 29.20 10.02
N LYS A 51 17.86 27.96 10.53
CA LYS A 51 18.68 27.47 11.66
C LYS A 51 20.16 27.28 11.28
N ALA A 52 20.46 26.90 10.04
CA ALA A 52 21.82 26.83 9.51
C ALA A 52 22.41 28.24 9.24
N PHE A 53 21.63 29.11 8.59
CA PHE A 53 21.96 30.49 8.29
C PHE A 53 22.28 31.28 9.57
N LYS A 54 21.38 31.26 10.57
CA LYS A 54 21.60 31.92 11.88
C LYS A 54 22.82 31.39 12.65
N LYS A 55 23.33 30.18 12.36
CA LYS A 55 24.61 29.69 12.91
C LYS A 55 25.83 30.29 12.20
N GLY A 56 25.77 30.51 10.88
CA GLY A 56 26.88 31.00 10.06
C GLY A 56 27.14 32.52 10.17
N LEU A 57 26.21 33.28 10.74
CA LEU A 57 26.35 34.72 10.97
C LEU A 57 27.21 35.02 12.21
N SER A 58 28.04 36.07 12.13
CA SER A 58 28.76 36.64 13.27
C SER A 58 27.83 37.40 14.23
N PHE A 59 28.33 37.78 15.40
CA PHE A 59 27.53 38.48 16.42
C PHE A 59 26.90 39.79 15.91
N ARG A 60 27.68 40.65 15.24
CA ARG A 60 27.18 41.91 14.66
C ARG A 60 26.11 41.65 13.60
N GLU A 61 26.34 40.71 12.69
CA GLU A 61 25.37 40.39 11.62
C GLU A 61 24.04 39.85 12.17
N ARG A 62 24.07 39.07 13.26
CA ARG A 62 22.84 38.66 13.97
C ARG A 62 22.13 39.85 14.59
N GLN A 63 22.86 40.80 15.15
CA GLN A 63 22.29 42.00 15.76
C GLN A 63 21.57 42.87 14.72
N THR A 64 22.19 43.11 13.55
CA THR A 64 21.57 43.82 12.40
C THR A 64 20.28 43.14 11.90
N LEU A 65 20.17 41.82 12.04
CA LEU A 65 19.00 41.03 11.63
C LEU A 65 17.75 41.27 12.50
N PHE A 66 17.92 41.85 13.69
CA PHE A 66 16.83 42.15 14.63
C PHE A 66 16.68 43.65 14.95
N THR A 67 17.53 44.53 14.41
CA THR A 67 17.35 45.99 14.52
C THR A 67 16.27 46.49 13.56
N GLN A 68 15.40 47.39 14.02
CA GLN A 68 14.30 47.94 13.20
C GLN A 68 14.76 48.89 12.08
N ASN A 69 15.97 49.47 12.18
CA ASN A 69 16.63 50.22 11.11
C ASN A 69 18.06 49.64 10.89
N PRO A 70 18.25 48.70 9.95
CA PRO A 70 19.56 48.14 9.63
C PRO A 70 20.36 49.04 8.67
N ASP A 71 21.69 48.99 8.77
CA ASP A 71 22.63 49.64 7.84
C ASP A 71 22.49 49.06 6.42
N GLU A 72 22.50 49.93 5.41
CA GLU A 72 22.33 49.56 4.00
C GLU A 72 23.50 48.71 3.47
N GLN A 73 24.75 49.00 3.87
CA GLN A 73 25.89 48.16 3.50
C GLN A 73 25.79 46.77 4.13
N ALA A 74 25.42 46.69 5.41
CA ALA A 74 25.24 45.42 6.10
C ALA A 74 24.08 44.61 5.48
N THR A 75 22.99 45.28 5.11
CA THR A 75 21.84 44.67 4.42
C THR A 75 22.23 44.12 3.04
N GLN A 76 23.05 44.84 2.28
CA GLN A 76 23.55 44.39 0.98
C GLN A 76 24.48 43.17 1.11
N ALA A 77 25.38 43.16 2.10
CA ALA A 77 26.23 42.00 2.41
C ALA A 77 25.41 40.76 2.83
N LEU A 78 24.30 40.96 3.56
CA LEU A 78 23.42 39.87 3.99
C LEU A 78 22.73 39.18 2.80
N LYS A 79 22.27 39.94 1.79
CA LYS A 79 21.60 39.40 0.58
C LYS A 79 22.45 38.34 -0.14
N GLY A 80 23.75 38.56 -0.26
CA GLY A 80 24.69 37.60 -0.87
C GLY A 80 24.84 36.30 -0.06
N LYS A 81 24.76 36.37 1.27
CA LYS A 81 24.75 35.18 2.13
C LYS A 81 23.40 34.46 2.12
N ILE A 82 22.29 35.19 1.91
CA ILE A 82 20.94 34.62 1.80
C ILE A 82 20.78 33.81 0.49
N SER A 83 21.27 34.31 -0.65
CA SER A 83 21.25 33.54 -1.90
C SER A 83 22.10 32.28 -1.81
N ALA A 84 23.30 32.37 -1.22
CA ALA A 84 24.14 31.20 -0.93
C ALA A 84 23.45 30.19 0.02
N ALA A 85 22.73 30.67 1.05
CA ALA A 85 21.98 29.81 1.97
C ALA A 85 20.74 29.14 1.35
N ARG A 86 20.17 29.71 0.28
CA ARG A 86 19.13 29.05 -0.54
C ARG A 86 19.71 27.96 -1.45
N ALA A 87 20.93 28.15 -1.96
CA ALA A 87 21.61 27.22 -2.87
C ALA A 87 22.43 26.11 -2.16
N ALA A 88 22.70 26.24 -0.86
CA ALA A 88 23.49 25.27 -0.11
C ALA A 88 22.73 23.95 0.13
N PRO A 89 23.32 22.77 -0.15
CA PRO A 89 22.66 21.49 0.07
C PRO A 89 22.47 21.21 1.57
N ILE A 90 21.24 20.85 1.96
CA ILE A 90 20.91 20.49 3.33
C ILE A 90 21.37 19.06 3.58
N ASN A 91 22.50 18.88 4.28
CA ASN A 91 22.93 17.56 4.76
C ASN A 91 21.93 17.02 5.81
N LEU A 92 20.93 16.26 5.35
CA LEU A 92 19.95 15.58 6.20
C LEU A 92 20.59 14.48 7.06
N THR A 93 21.69 13.87 6.58
CA THR A 93 22.50 12.95 7.38
C THR A 93 23.36 13.70 8.39
N ARG A 94 22.91 13.76 9.64
CA ARG A 94 23.79 14.02 10.78
C ARG A 94 24.87 12.92 10.80
N PRO A 95 26.19 13.23 10.82
CA PRO A 95 27.20 12.19 10.88
C PRO A 95 27.05 11.42 12.20
N VAL A 96 26.68 10.14 12.09
CA VAL A 96 26.43 9.29 13.25
C VAL A 96 27.77 8.96 13.89
N ASP A 97 28.08 9.61 15.01
CA ASP A 97 29.19 9.22 15.88
C ASP A 97 29.05 7.73 16.23
N ARG A 98 30.09 6.93 15.94
CA ARG A 98 30.14 5.51 16.29
C ARG A 98 29.92 5.29 17.79
N ARG A 99 30.31 6.23 18.67
CA ARG A 99 30.08 6.17 20.13
C ARG A 99 28.65 6.54 20.56
N SER A 100 27.83 7.06 19.64
CA SER A 100 26.38 7.21 19.79
C SER A 100 25.65 5.96 19.29
N ALA A 101 25.99 5.47 18.09
CA ALA A 101 25.42 4.22 17.56
C ALA A 101 25.69 3.01 18.47
N LEU A 102 26.93 2.86 18.95
CA LEU A 102 27.31 1.77 19.86
C LEU A 102 26.63 1.87 21.23
N ARG A 103 26.21 3.07 21.69
CA ARG A 103 25.44 3.21 22.93
C ARG A 103 23.99 2.76 22.74
N HIS A 104 23.28 3.31 21.77
CA HIS A 104 21.92 2.87 21.45
C HIS A 104 21.85 1.37 21.10
N ALA A 105 22.89 0.81 20.46
CA ALA A 105 23.01 -0.63 20.24
C ALA A 105 23.24 -1.42 21.54
N ALA A 106 24.09 -0.93 22.45
CA ALA A 106 24.30 -1.57 23.75
C ALA A 106 23.03 -1.53 24.63
N ASP A 107 22.33 -0.41 24.65
CA ASP A 107 21.09 -0.23 25.41
C ASP A 107 19.96 -1.14 24.87
N ALA A 108 19.85 -1.27 23.53
CA ALA A 108 18.93 -2.20 22.88
C ALA A 108 19.28 -3.68 23.15
N ILE A 109 20.56 -4.06 23.06
CA ILE A 109 21.03 -5.43 23.32
C ILE A 109 20.89 -5.80 24.81
N GLY A 110 21.07 -4.82 25.71
CA GLY A 110 20.87 -4.98 27.15
C GLY A 110 19.44 -5.35 27.53
N HIS A 111 18.44 -4.74 26.88
CA HIS A 111 17.03 -5.09 27.11
C HIS A 111 16.58 -6.38 26.41
N PHE A 112 17.12 -6.73 25.24
CA PHE A 112 16.69 -7.94 24.51
C PHE A 112 17.22 -9.27 25.07
N SER A 113 18.32 -9.28 25.83
CA SER A 113 19.07 -10.51 26.15
C SER A 113 18.72 -11.20 27.47
N ALA A 114 17.87 -10.61 28.33
CA ALA A 114 17.75 -11.05 29.73
C ALA A 114 16.42 -11.68 30.19
N ARG A 115 15.27 -11.52 29.50
CA ARG A 115 13.96 -11.97 30.03
C ARG A 115 13.06 -12.86 29.15
N SER A 116 13.12 -12.83 27.81
CA SER A 116 12.19 -13.67 26.99
C SER A 116 12.71 -15.05 26.59
N ALA A 117 14.00 -15.35 26.74
CA ALA A 117 14.61 -16.55 26.14
C ALA A 117 14.62 -17.83 27.01
N LYS A 118 14.09 -17.81 28.24
CA LYS A 118 14.23 -18.94 29.21
C LYS A 118 12.95 -19.62 29.66
N ASN A 119 11.76 -19.03 29.44
CA ASN A 119 10.50 -19.60 29.94
C ASN A 119 9.62 -20.29 28.86
N ILE A 120 9.96 -20.16 27.57
CA ILE A 120 9.15 -20.71 26.47
C ILE A 120 9.62 -22.11 25.99
N VAL A 121 10.86 -22.50 26.31
CA VAL A 121 11.43 -23.80 25.88
C VAL A 121 11.84 -24.67 27.08
N ARG A 122 10.90 -24.88 28.03
CA ARG A 122 11.04 -25.92 29.09
C ARG A 122 9.79 -26.33 29.87
N SER A 123 8.58 -26.17 29.33
CA SER A 123 7.49 -27.05 29.74
C SER A 123 7.73 -28.45 29.15
N ARG A 124 7.64 -29.49 29.98
CA ARG A 124 7.44 -30.84 29.46
C ARG A 124 5.99 -30.91 28.97
N VAL A 125 5.75 -31.53 27.82
CA VAL A 125 4.44 -32.10 27.54
C VAL A 125 4.27 -33.25 28.53
N SER A 126 3.55 -32.99 29.62
CA SER A 126 3.00 -34.02 30.48
C SER A 126 1.63 -34.38 29.93
N ASP A 127 1.48 -35.57 29.37
CA ASP A 127 0.24 -36.03 28.76
C ASP A 127 -0.92 -35.97 29.77
N LYS A 128 -1.81 -34.98 29.56
CA LYS A 128 -3.11 -34.85 30.24
C LYS A 128 -4.02 -33.83 29.53
N LEU A 129 -4.18 -34.02 28.22
CA LEU A 129 -5.49 -33.73 27.62
C LEU A 129 -6.51 -34.66 28.31
N ALA A 130 -7.69 -34.15 28.65
CA ALA A 130 -8.72 -34.99 29.24
C ALA A 130 -9.24 -35.99 28.19
N GLU A 131 -9.11 -37.28 28.47
CA GLU A 131 -9.77 -38.31 27.67
C GLU A 131 -11.29 -38.15 27.79
N PRO A 132 -12.06 -38.32 26.69
CA PRO A 132 -13.50 -38.49 26.78
C PRO A 132 -13.83 -39.71 27.65
N ALA A 133 -14.96 -39.67 28.35
CA ALA A 133 -15.41 -40.82 29.15
C ALA A 133 -15.51 -42.08 28.26
N PRO A 134 -15.08 -43.27 28.75
CA PRO A 134 -14.97 -44.47 27.93
C PRO A 134 -16.35 -44.98 27.51
N GLY A 135 -16.74 -44.67 26.26
CA GLY A 135 -17.98 -45.08 25.64
C GLY A 135 -17.76 -45.48 24.19
N ASP A 136 -18.08 -46.74 23.90
CA ASP A 136 -18.10 -47.40 22.58
C ASP A 136 -16.77 -47.45 21.80
N HIS A 137 -16.06 -48.58 21.91
CA HIS A 137 -14.81 -48.85 21.18
C HIS A 137 -15.06 -49.31 19.73
N GLY A 138 -15.70 -48.46 18.93
CA GLY A 138 -15.54 -48.52 17.48
C GLY A 138 -14.08 -48.30 17.10
N ALA A 139 -13.55 -49.07 16.15
CA ALA A 139 -12.16 -48.92 15.70
C ALA A 139 -11.95 -47.51 15.09
N ALA A 140 -11.00 -46.74 15.64
CA ALA A 140 -10.77 -45.36 15.22
C ALA A 140 -10.37 -45.30 13.74
N LEU A 141 -11.18 -44.61 12.92
CA LEU A 141 -10.95 -44.50 11.48
C LEU A 141 -9.60 -43.84 11.18
N PRO A 142 -8.85 -44.31 10.16
CA PRO A 142 -7.56 -43.74 9.81
C PRO A 142 -7.68 -42.28 9.33
N SER A 143 -6.65 -41.48 9.61
CA SER A 143 -6.48 -40.18 8.93
C SER A 143 -6.10 -40.40 7.47
N VAL A 144 -6.65 -39.57 6.59
CA VAL A 144 -6.29 -39.53 5.16
C VAL A 144 -4.87 -38.96 4.96
N ASN A 145 -4.15 -39.45 3.95
CA ASN A 145 -2.91 -38.84 3.47
C ASN A 145 -3.14 -38.04 2.17
N LYS A 146 -2.14 -37.25 1.74
CA LYS A 146 -2.21 -36.39 0.54
C LYS A 146 -2.71 -37.15 -0.71
N VAL A 147 -2.08 -38.26 -1.05
CA VAL A 147 -2.38 -39.04 -2.27
C VAL A 147 -3.76 -39.68 -2.22
N GLN A 148 -4.23 -40.07 -1.03
CA GLN A 148 -5.60 -40.56 -0.83
C GLN A 148 -6.62 -39.43 -1.02
N LEU A 149 -6.39 -38.27 -0.40
CA LEU A 149 -7.29 -37.11 -0.49
C LEU A 149 -7.39 -36.57 -1.92
N GLU A 150 -6.26 -36.46 -2.62
CA GLU A 150 -6.20 -36.08 -4.04
C GLU A 150 -7.02 -37.03 -4.91
N LYS A 151 -6.89 -38.35 -4.71
CA LYS A 151 -7.69 -39.36 -5.44
C LYS A 151 -9.18 -39.29 -5.14
N LEU A 152 -9.57 -39.07 -3.88
CA LEU A 152 -10.97 -38.92 -3.48
C LEU A 152 -11.61 -37.68 -4.11
N ILE A 153 -10.94 -36.54 -4.06
CA ILE A 153 -11.44 -35.29 -4.65
C ILE A 153 -11.44 -35.36 -6.18
N ALA A 154 -10.42 -35.97 -6.81
CA ALA A 154 -10.41 -36.19 -8.26
C ALA A 154 -11.56 -37.10 -8.72
N LYS A 155 -11.81 -38.22 -8.01
CA LYS A 155 -12.94 -39.11 -8.26
C LYS A 155 -14.28 -38.36 -8.14
N ALA A 156 -14.47 -37.62 -7.04
CA ALA A 156 -15.69 -36.84 -6.82
C ALA A 156 -15.94 -35.81 -7.93
N LYS A 157 -14.88 -35.16 -8.44
CA LYS A 157 -14.99 -34.23 -9.59
C LYS A 157 -15.35 -34.93 -10.90
N THR A 158 -14.96 -36.19 -11.10
CA THR A 158 -15.40 -36.97 -12.28
C THR A 158 -16.82 -37.55 -12.16
N GLU A 159 -17.35 -37.66 -10.94
CA GLU A 159 -18.72 -38.17 -10.67
C GLU A 159 -19.75 -37.03 -10.55
N ALA A 160 -19.31 -35.77 -10.43
CA ALA A 160 -20.19 -34.61 -10.33
C ALA A 160 -20.78 -34.19 -11.70
N THR A 161 -22.09 -33.92 -11.72
CA THR A 161 -22.82 -33.45 -12.91
C THR A 161 -22.62 -31.94 -13.15
N GLY A 162 -21.39 -31.55 -13.46
CA GLY A 162 -20.99 -30.16 -13.73
C GLY A 162 -19.70 -29.79 -12.99
N SER A 163 -18.74 -29.17 -13.70
CA SER A 163 -17.37 -28.89 -13.23
C SER A 163 -17.29 -28.08 -11.95
N ASP A 164 -18.27 -27.22 -11.72
CA ASP A 164 -18.23 -26.17 -10.70
C ASP A 164 -18.92 -26.61 -9.38
N THR A 165 -19.39 -27.86 -9.32
CA THR A 165 -20.05 -28.44 -8.13
C THR A 165 -19.06 -28.56 -6.96
N PRO A 166 -19.31 -27.91 -5.80
CA PRO A 166 -18.44 -28.03 -4.63
C PRO A 166 -18.34 -29.47 -4.11
N VAL A 167 -17.12 -30.02 -4.04
CA VAL A 167 -16.87 -31.35 -3.48
C VAL A 167 -17.00 -31.29 -1.96
N ASP A 168 -17.91 -32.11 -1.42
CA ASP A 168 -18.01 -32.39 0.02
C ASP A 168 -16.92 -33.38 0.44
N VAL A 169 -15.81 -32.84 0.92
CA VAL A 169 -14.65 -33.62 1.35
C VAL A 169 -15.00 -34.46 2.58
N ALA A 170 -15.84 -33.97 3.48
CA ALA A 170 -16.26 -34.70 4.66
C ALA A 170 -17.13 -35.92 4.30
N ALA A 171 -18.00 -35.81 3.29
CA ALA A 171 -18.75 -36.94 2.75
C ALA A 171 -17.83 -37.95 2.03
N GLN A 172 -16.90 -37.48 1.20
CA GLN A 172 -15.94 -38.35 0.49
C GLN A 172 -15.04 -39.14 1.46
N LEU A 173 -14.59 -38.51 2.56
CA LEU A 173 -13.80 -39.18 3.59
C LEU A 173 -14.61 -40.28 4.29
N ARG A 174 -15.83 -39.97 4.75
CA ARG A 174 -16.71 -40.96 5.40
C ARG A 174 -17.04 -42.13 4.46
N ALA A 175 -17.39 -41.85 3.21
CA ALA A 175 -17.70 -42.86 2.19
C ALA A 175 -16.52 -43.79 1.86
N ALA A 176 -15.29 -43.31 2.06
CA ALA A 176 -14.06 -44.09 1.87
C ALA A 176 -13.46 -44.64 3.18
N GLY A 177 -14.17 -44.54 4.32
CA GLY A 177 -13.73 -45.10 5.60
C GLY A 177 -12.62 -44.30 6.32
N PHE A 178 -12.44 -43.02 5.99
CA PHE A 178 -11.48 -42.14 6.67
C PHE A 178 -12.14 -41.27 7.75
N SER A 179 -11.35 -40.89 8.74
CA SER A 179 -11.72 -39.93 9.77
C SER A 179 -11.87 -38.51 9.21
N THR A 180 -12.87 -37.77 9.71
CA THR A 180 -13.00 -36.31 9.52
C THR A 180 -12.06 -35.51 10.45
N ARG A 181 -11.38 -36.17 11.40
CA ARG A 181 -10.23 -35.63 12.13
C ARG A 181 -8.96 -36.05 11.40
N ILE A 182 -8.44 -35.12 10.60
CA ILE A 182 -7.29 -35.26 9.71
C ILE A 182 -6.04 -34.76 10.45
N SER A 183 -5.03 -35.61 10.55
CA SER A 183 -3.81 -35.34 11.33
C SER A 183 -2.56 -35.40 10.46
N ASN A 184 -1.63 -34.47 10.66
CA ASN A 184 -0.30 -34.41 10.01
C ASN A 184 -0.32 -34.34 8.47
N LEU A 185 -1.45 -33.95 7.86
CA LEU A 185 -1.57 -33.77 6.42
C LEU A 185 -0.75 -32.54 5.97
N THR A 186 0.04 -32.69 4.89
CA THR A 186 0.72 -31.58 4.24
C THR A 186 0.18 -31.36 2.83
N LEU A 187 -0.41 -30.19 2.59
CA LEU A 187 -0.78 -29.64 1.28
C LEU A 187 -0.14 -28.24 1.14
N SER A 188 1.01 -28.15 0.50
CA SER A 188 1.65 -26.88 0.18
C SER A 188 1.35 -26.46 -1.26
N ASP A 189 1.18 -25.15 -1.50
CA ASP A 189 0.92 -24.55 -2.83
C ASP A 189 -0.24 -25.24 -3.58
N SER A 190 -1.35 -25.44 -2.87
CA SER A 190 -2.43 -26.36 -3.26
C SER A 190 -3.75 -25.65 -3.54
N THR A 191 -4.26 -25.81 -4.75
CA THR A 191 -5.61 -25.38 -5.17
C THR A 191 -6.68 -26.45 -4.93
N LEU A 192 -6.30 -27.63 -4.39
CA LEU A 192 -7.19 -28.78 -4.19
C LEU A 192 -8.45 -28.46 -3.37
N LEU A 193 -8.33 -27.50 -2.44
CA LEU A 193 -9.37 -27.10 -1.49
C LEU A 193 -10.12 -25.81 -1.89
N LYS A 194 -9.81 -25.20 -3.04
CA LYS A 194 -10.57 -24.06 -3.57
C LYS A 194 -11.97 -24.54 -3.95
N HIS A 195 -13.00 -23.77 -3.59
CA HIS A 195 -14.42 -24.14 -3.76
C HIS A 195 -14.87 -25.42 -3.03
N ALA A 196 -14.08 -25.99 -2.12
CA ALA A 196 -14.43 -27.23 -1.43
C ALA A 196 -15.44 -26.99 -0.28
N LYS A 197 -16.24 -28.01 0.03
CA LYS A 197 -16.99 -28.10 1.30
C LYS A 197 -16.17 -28.92 2.29
N LEU A 198 -15.83 -28.28 3.40
CA LEU A 198 -14.89 -28.74 4.44
C LEU A 198 -15.56 -28.70 5.82
N ASP A 199 -16.87 -28.47 5.86
CA ASP A 199 -17.66 -28.12 7.04
C ASP A 199 -17.60 -29.23 8.11
N GLY A 200 -17.35 -28.83 9.36
CA GLY A 200 -17.18 -29.73 10.50
C GLY A 200 -15.94 -30.63 10.47
N LEU A 201 -14.97 -30.42 9.55
CA LEU A 201 -13.68 -31.13 9.61
C LEU A 201 -12.82 -30.65 10.80
N SER A 202 -11.89 -31.49 11.23
CA SER A 202 -10.87 -31.13 12.21
C SER A 202 -9.48 -31.42 11.67
N PHE A 203 -8.69 -30.39 11.45
CA PHE A 203 -7.30 -30.47 11.04
C PHE A 203 -6.38 -30.34 12.27
N VAL A 204 -5.39 -31.22 12.37
CA VAL A 204 -4.49 -31.33 13.54
C VAL A 204 -3.04 -31.44 13.07
N ASN A 205 -2.18 -30.51 13.48
CA ASN A 205 -0.77 -30.47 13.08
C ASN A 205 -0.56 -30.51 11.56
N CYS A 206 -1.52 -29.97 10.79
CA CYS A 206 -1.50 -29.98 9.34
C CYS A 206 -0.74 -28.77 8.78
N HIS A 207 -0.09 -28.96 7.63
CA HIS A 207 0.65 -27.93 6.92
C HIS A 207 -0.09 -27.54 5.64
N PHE A 208 -0.51 -26.28 5.57
CA PHE A 208 -1.32 -25.65 4.54
C PHE A 208 -0.70 -24.35 4.02
N ASP A 209 0.63 -24.19 4.15
CA ASP A 209 1.34 -23.03 3.59
C ASP A 209 1.03 -22.87 2.09
N TRP A 210 0.64 -21.67 1.66
CA TRP A 210 0.22 -21.37 0.29
C TRP A 210 -0.98 -22.19 -0.23
N SER A 211 -1.78 -22.83 0.63
CA SER A 211 -3.04 -23.46 0.20
C SER A 211 -4.13 -22.43 -0.08
N HIS A 212 -4.91 -22.68 -1.13
CA HIS A 212 -6.08 -21.89 -1.50
C HIS A 212 -7.35 -22.57 -0.98
N PHE A 213 -8.00 -21.90 -0.03
CA PHE A 213 -9.35 -22.16 0.47
C PHE A 213 -10.36 -21.16 -0.10
N GLY A 214 -10.03 -20.50 -1.22
CA GLY A 214 -10.85 -19.43 -1.80
C GLY A 214 -12.26 -19.91 -2.12
N THR A 215 -13.28 -19.20 -1.65
CA THR A 215 -14.71 -19.57 -1.71
C THR A 215 -15.05 -20.98 -1.20
N ALA A 216 -14.22 -21.56 -0.31
CA ALA A 216 -14.55 -22.79 0.38
C ALA A 216 -15.61 -22.56 1.47
N SER A 217 -16.40 -23.59 1.75
CA SER A 217 -17.27 -23.65 2.94
C SER A 217 -16.51 -24.40 4.03
N LEU A 218 -16.27 -23.73 5.16
CA LEU A 218 -15.53 -24.26 6.31
C LEU A 218 -16.36 -24.18 7.59
N SER A 219 -17.69 -24.09 7.52
CA SER A 219 -18.52 -23.86 8.71
C SER A 219 -18.28 -24.90 9.81
N GLY A 220 -17.99 -24.44 11.03
CA GLY A 220 -17.65 -25.29 12.17
C GLY A 220 -16.31 -26.05 12.10
N THR A 221 -15.43 -25.73 11.14
CA THR A 221 -14.11 -26.39 11.01
C THR A 221 -13.18 -26.00 12.15
N ARG A 222 -12.39 -26.96 12.64
CA ARG A 222 -11.34 -26.70 13.64
C ARG A 222 -9.94 -26.94 13.08
N PHE A 223 -9.07 -25.95 13.18
CA PHE A 223 -7.63 -26.07 12.94
C PHE A 223 -6.92 -26.01 14.29
N SER A 224 -6.09 -27.01 14.60
CA SER A 224 -5.34 -27.13 15.86
C SER A 224 -3.87 -27.42 15.55
N GLY A 225 -2.94 -26.62 16.07
CA GLY A 225 -1.50 -26.74 15.81
C GLY A 225 -1.11 -26.60 14.33
N CYS A 226 -1.98 -26.02 13.49
CA CYS A 226 -1.81 -26.01 12.04
C CYS A 226 -0.94 -24.84 11.56
N ARG A 227 -0.20 -25.07 10.48
CA ARG A 227 0.67 -24.09 9.83
C ARG A 227 0.07 -23.68 8.48
N LEU A 228 -0.22 -22.39 8.31
CA LEU A 228 -1.15 -21.83 7.32
C LEU A 228 -0.57 -20.57 6.64
N ASN A 229 0.75 -20.43 6.54
CA ASN A 229 1.36 -19.17 6.13
C ASN A 229 1.11 -18.89 4.65
N ASN A 230 0.72 -17.65 4.32
CA ASN A 230 0.26 -17.27 2.98
C ASN A 230 -0.94 -18.11 2.46
N ALA A 231 -1.69 -18.81 3.32
CA ALA A 231 -2.94 -19.44 2.91
C ALA A 231 -4.00 -18.38 2.55
N SER A 232 -4.80 -18.66 1.52
CA SER A 232 -5.80 -17.73 0.99
C SER A 232 -7.21 -18.27 1.25
N PHE A 233 -7.93 -17.64 2.18
CA PHE A 233 -9.33 -17.85 2.54
C PHE A 233 -10.25 -16.81 1.87
N MET A 234 -9.82 -16.20 0.76
CA MET A 234 -10.59 -15.15 0.08
C MET A 234 -12.03 -15.61 -0.23
N LYS A 235 -13.03 -14.85 0.22
CA LYS A 235 -14.47 -15.15 0.06
C LYS A 235 -14.93 -16.51 0.61
N ALA A 236 -14.18 -17.12 1.54
CA ALA A 236 -14.62 -18.33 2.24
C ALA A 236 -15.71 -18.03 3.28
N SER A 237 -16.56 -19.01 3.60
CA SER A 237 -17.34 -19.04 4.83
C SER A 237 -16.51 -19.74 5.90
N LEU A 238 -16.14 -19.02 6.96
CA LEU A 238 -15.39 -19.52 8.11
C LEU A 238 -16.30 -19.61 9.35
N ASP A 239 -17.62 -19.54 9.19
CA ASP A 239 -18.54 -19.30 10.30
C ASP A 239 -18.50 -20.43 11.36
N ASN A 240 -18.38 -20.09 12.63
CA ASN A 240 -18.12 -21.00 13.76
C ASN A 240 -16.76 -21.74 13.71
N CYS A 241 -15.80 -21.30 12.89
CA CYS A 241 -14.45 -21.87 12.89
C CYS A 241 -13.70 -21.64 14.20
N ILE A 242 -12.81 -22.58 14.53
CA ILE A 242 -11.87 -22.46 15.65
C ILE A 242 -10.45 -22.69 15.14
N PHE A 243 -9.60 -21.68 15.28
CA PHE A 243 -8.16 -21.74 15.06
C PHE A 243 -7.45 -21.70 16.41
N GLU A 244 -6.70 -22.75 16.73
CA GLU A 244 -6.05 -22.95 18.01
C GLU A 244 -4.57 -23.31 17.81
N ASP A 245 -3.66 -22.58 18.48
CA ASP A 245 -2.19 -22.77 18.36
C ASP A 245 -1.68 -22.74 16.90
N CYS A 246 -2.34 -21.98 16.02
CA CYS A 246 -2.07 -21.95 14.59
C CYS A 246 -1.10 -20.83 14.17
N ILE A 247 -0.18 -21.14 13.26
CA ILE A 247 0.74 -20.17 12.66
C ILE A 247 0.20 -19.76 11.28
N MET A 248 -0.35 -18.56 11.20
CA MET A 248 -1.18 -18.05 10.09
C MET A 248 -0.61 -16.74 9.54
N ARG A 249 0.72 -16.61 9.45
CA ARG A 249 1.34 -15.37 8.97
C ARG A 249 0.98 -15.13 7.51
N GLU A 250 0.80 -13.86 7.15
CA GLU A 250 0.60 -13.43 5.77
C GLU A 250 -0.66 -14.01 5.09
N THR A 251 -1.62 -14.55 5.86
CA THR A 251 -2.89 -15.09 5.32
C THR A 251 -3.80 -14.00 4.76
N MET A 252 -4.47 -14.33 3.66
CA MET A 252 -5.48 -13.47 3.04
C MET A 252 -6.88 -13.98 3.41
N MET A 253 -7.69 -13.15 4.06
CA MET A 253 -9.10 -13.45 4.40
C MET A 253 -10.07 -12.53 3.64
N THR A 254 -9.62 -11.92 2.54
CA THR A 254 -10.34 -10.86 1.82
C THR A 254 -11.78 -11.25 1.47
N GLY A 255 -12.76 -10.47 1.90
CA GLY A 255 -14.18 -10.69 1.59
C GLY A 255 -14.81 -11.95 2.18
N SER A 256 -14.18 -12.60 3.17
CA SER A 256 -14.72 -13.79 3.85
C SER A 256 -15.76 -13.45 4.94
N SER A 257 -16.51 -14.48 5.37
CA SER A 257 -17.42 -14.41 6.52
C SER A 257 -16.84 -15.09 7.74
N LEU A 258 -16.69 -14.32 8.83
CA LEU A 258 -16.25 -14.75 10.16
C LEU A 258 -17.36 -14.42 11.17
N HIS A 259 -18.46 -15.18 11.16
CA HIS A 259 -19.42 -15.16 12.26
C HIS A 259 -19.02 -16.20 13.33
N ALA A 260 -19.02 -15.82 14.61
CA ALA A 260 -18.72 -16.68 15.76
C ALA A 260 -17.35 -17.42 15.69
N VAL A 261 -16.34 -16.82 15.04
CA VAL A 261 -15.01 -17.42 14.87
C VAL A 261 -14.13 -17.17 16.08
N THR A 262 -13.37 -18.17 16.51
CA THR A 262 -12.35 -18.03 17.56
C THR A 262 -10.95 -18.24 17.00
N PHE A 263 -10.10 -17.23 17.14
CA PHE A 263 -8.64 -17.35 17.03
C PHE A 263 -8.06 -17.35 18.44
N GLN A 264 -7.44 -18.45 18.85
CA GLN A 264 -6.82 -18.58 20.17
C GLN A 264 -5.35 -19.00 20.04
N ARG A 265 -4.45 -18.26 20.72
CA ARG A 265 -2.99 -18.50 20.72
C ARG A 265 -2.39 -18.55 19.31
N CYS A 266 -2.91 -17.72 18.40
CA CYS A 266 -2.57 -17.73 16.97
C CYS A 266 -1.57 -16.63 16.58
N ASP A 267 -0.76 -16.90 15.55
CA ASP A 267 0.24 -15.99 14.99
C ASP A 267 -0.20 -15.54 13.59
N ILE A 268 -0.92 -14.42 13.52
CA ILE A 268 -1.52 -13.85 12.30
C ILE A 268 -0.79 -12.53 11.94
N VAL A 269 0.54 -12.56 11.90
CA VAL A 269 1.39 -11.41 11.49
C VAL A 269 1.23 -11.09 10.00
N SER A 270 1.10 -9.81 9.66
CA SER A 270 0.95 -9.28 8.29
C SER A 270 -0.19 -9.89 7.46
N GLY A 271 -1.27 -10.30 8.12
CA GLY A 271 -2.49 -10.79 7.48
C GLY A 271 -3.38 -9.68 6.90
N SER A 272 -4.36 -10.08 6.10
CA SER A 272 -5.36 -9.17 5.51
C SER A 272 -6.79 -9.64 5.84
N PHE A 273 -7.52 -8.81 6.57
CA PHE A 273 -8.97 -8.88 6.79
C PHE A 273 -9.70 -7.83 5.91
N GLU A 274 -9.24 -7.65 4.67
CA GLU A 274 -9.80 -6.67 3.73
C GLU A 274 -11.24 -7.04 3.31
N ASP A 275 -12.17 -6.09 3.29
CA ASP A 275 -13.59 -6.32 2.94
C ASP A 275 -14.28 -7.43 3.80
N THR A 276 -13.69 -7.86 4.91
CA THR A 276 -14.10 -9.05 5.68
C THR A 276 -15.24 -8.76 6.66
N HIS A 277 -16.18 -9.70 6.79
CA HIS A 277 -17.28 -9.62 7.75
C HIS A 277 -16.91 -10.34 9.05
N ILE A 278 -16.76 -9.60 10.16
CA ILE A 278 -16.32 -10.11 11.46
C ILE A 278 -17.42 -9.85 12.49
N ALA A 279 -18.19 -10.90 12.82
CA ALA A 279 -19.32 -10.83 13.74
C ALA A 279 -19.15 -11.82 14.88
N ASP A 280 -19.43 -11.41 16.13
CA ASP A 280 -19.46 -12.28 17.31
C ASP A 280 -18.17 -13.09 17.55
N SER A 281 -17.04 -12.60 17.03
CA SER A 281 -15.78 -13.33 16.90
C SER A 281 -14.72 -12.88 17.91
N ARG A 282 -13.83 -13.79 18.29
CA ARG A 282 -12.82 -13.59 19.35
C ARG A 282 -11.40 -13.78 18.84
N PHE A 283 -10.53 -12.84 19.20
CA PHE A 283 -9.08 -12.94 19.08
C PHE A 283 -8.49 -12.95 20.50
N ASP A 284 -8.14 -14.14 21.01
CA ASP A 284 -7.54 -14.31 22.34
C ASP A 284 -6.08 -14.76 22.24
N THR A 285 -5.17 -14.00 22.84
CA THR A 285 -3.73 -14.29 22.85
C THR A 285 -3.16 -14.38 21.41
N VAL A 286 -3.57 -13.45 20.53
CA VAL A 286 -3.22 -13.44 19.10
C VAL A 286 -2.15 -12.40 18.80
N THR A 287 -1.19 -12.74 17.95
CA THR A 287 -0.27 -11.74 17.37
C THR A 287 -0.83 -11.22 16.03
N LEU A 288 -1.16 -9.94 15.96
CA LEU A 288 -1.71 -9.23 14.79
C LEU A 288 -0.73 -8.17 14.25
N ALA A 289 0.57 -8.31 14.51
CA ALA A 289 1.54 -7.27 14.14
C ALA A 289 1.62 -7.10 12.61
N GLY A 290 1.48 -5.87 12.12
CA GLY A 290 1.46 -5.55 10.69
C GLY A 290 0.16 -5.92 9.93
N THR A 291 -0.85 -6.45 10.62
CA THR A 291 -2.09 -6.96 10.02
C THR A 291 -3.13 -5.86 9.83
N HIS A 292 -3.97 -5.94 8.80
CA HIS A 292 -4.92 -4.88 8.47
C HIS A 292 -6.38 -5.30 8.32
N PHE A 293 -7.26 -4.36 8.65
CA PHE A 293 -8.73 -4.46 8.65
C PHE A 293 -9.36 -3.41 7.71
N LEU A 294 -8.77 -3.25 6.52
CA LEU A 294 -9.24 -2.29 5.51
C LEU A 294 -10.66 -2.65 5.06
N ASP A 295 -11.62 -1.76 5.28
CA ASP A 295 -13.03 -1.97 4.92
C ASP A 295 -13.68 -3.19 5.60
N ALA A 296 -13.09 -3.70 6.70
CA ALA A 296 -13.68 -4.77 7.49
C ALA A 296 -14.96 -4.30 8.19
N ASN A 297 -16.03 -5.08 8.08
CA ASN A 297 -17.28 -4.86 8.80
C ASN A 297 -17.22 -5.62 10.14
N VAL A 298 -17.14 -4.90 11.25
CA VAL A 298 -16.89 -5.48 12.58
C VAL A 298 -18.07 -5.22 13.52
N ALA A 299 -18.60 -6.27 14.13
CA ALA A 299 -19.68 -6.19 15.13
C ALA A 299 -19.49 -7.21 16.26
N ARG A 300 -19.78 -6.81 17.51
CA ARG A 300 -19.82 -7.67 18.72
C ARG A 300 -18.61 -8.61 18.89
N SER A 301 -17.45 -8.19 18.41
CA SER A 301 -16.23 -9.01 18.35
C SER A 301 -15.18 -8.47 19.31
N SER A 302 -14.28 -9.31 19.83
CA SER A 302 -13.32 -8.89 20.86
C SER A 302 -11.88 -9.32 20.62
N ILE A 303 -10.95 -8.55 21.19
CA ILE A 303 -9.50 -8.72 21.11
C ILE A 303 -8.94 -8.65 22.54
N HIS A 304 -8.41 -9.77 23.04
CA HIS A 304 -7.88 -9.88 24.39
C HIS A 304 -6.48 -10.51 24.40
N ASN A 305 -5.67 -10.17 25.40
CA ASN A 305 -4.30 -10.69 25.60
C ASN A 305 -3.38 -10.60 24.35
N SER A 306 -3.69 -9.73 23.39
CA SER A 306 -3.20 -9.79 22.01
C SER A 306 -2.21 -8.67 21.66
N HIS A 307 -1.33 -8.91 20.68
CA HIS A 307 -0.27 -7.97 20.31
C HIS A 307 -0.53 -7.29 18.96
N LEU A 308 -0.73 -5.97 19.00
CA LEU A 308 -1.31 -5.16 17.92
C LEU A 308 -0.32 -4.17 17.27
N THR A 309 0.98 -4.31 17.52
CA THR A 309 1.99 -3.33 17.04
C THR A 309 2.07 -3.30 15.51
N ASN A 310 1.96 -2.10 14.94
CA ASN A 310 1.82 -1.85 13.50
C ASN A 310 0.55 -2.43 12.84
N ALA A 311 -0.45 -2.87 13.59
CA ALA A 311 -1.73 -3.27 13.02
C ALA A 311 -2.49 -2.04 12.46
N ALA A 312 -3.04 -2.15 11.26
CA ALA A 312 -3.69 -1.05 10.55
C ALA A 312 -5.22 -1.25 10.51
N PHE A 313 -5.92 -0.62 11.45
CA PHE A 313 -7.35 -0.83 11.65
C PHE A 313 -8.28 0.03 10.77
N PHE A 314 -7.80 1.06 10.08
CA PHE A 314 -8.62 1.92 9.19
C PHE A 314 -9.94 2.42 9.83
N GLY A 315 -9.90 2.76 11.13
CA GLY A 315 -11.06 3.21 11.91
C GLY A 315 -11.90 2.11 12.57
N THR A 316 -11.61 0.82 12.34
CA THR A 316 -12.41 -0.31 12.89
C THR A 316 -12.09 -0.69 14.34
N LEU A 317 -10.97 -0.25 14.91
CA LEU A 317 -10.54 -0.63 16.28
C LEU A 317 -11.61 -0.35 17.37
N PRO A 318 -12.36 0.76 17.36
CA PRO A 318 -13.43 1.01 18.33
C PRO A 318 -14.64 0.08 18.22
N ASN A 319 -14.77 -0.67 17.12
CA ASN A 319 -15.86 -1.63 16.91
C ASN A 319 -15.56 -3.00 17.57
N PHE A 320 -14.33 -3.19 18.05
CA PHE A 320 -13.94 -4.33 18.88
C PHE A 320 -14.03 -3.95 20.36
N GLU A 321 -14.48 -4.90 21.19
CA GLU A 321 -14.14 -4.89 22.62
C GLU A 321 -12.65 -5.25 22.75
N VAL A 322 -11.83 -4.34 23.29
CA VAL A 322 -10.38 -4.55 23.40
C VAL A 322 -9.92 -4.25 24.81
N ASP A 323 -9.21 -5.20 25.44
CA ASP A 323 -8.64 -4.98 26.78
C ASP A 323 -7.45 -3.99 26.75
N ASP A 324 -7.16 -3.39 27.91
CA ASP A 324 -6.12 -2.35 28.02
C ASP A 324 -4.74 -2.89 27.63
N ALA A 325 -4.42 -4.13 28.00
CA ALA A 325 -3.16 -4.78 27.68
C ALA A 325 -2.94 -4.95 26.17
N SER A 326 -3.99 -5.27 25.40
CA SER A 326 -3.93 -5.33 23.94
C SER A 326 -3.89 -3.93 23.33
N ARG A 327 -4.71 -3.00 23.86
CA ARG A 327 -4.84 -1.61 23.42
C ARG A 327 -3.52 -0.84 23.53
N ASP A 328 -2.78 -1.01 24.62
CA ASP A 328 -1.45 -0.41 24.83
C ASP A 328 -0.42 -0.83 23.76
N THR A 329 -0.61 -1.99 23.11
CA THR A 329 0.28 -2.45 22.03
C THR A 329 -0.09 -1.94 20.63
N ALA A 330 -1.22 -1.25 20.46
CA ALA A 330 -1.78 -0.80 19.18
C ALA A 330 -1.06 0.44 18.58
N VAL A 331 0.28 0.42 18.61
CA VAL A 331 1.14 1.54 18.19
C VAL A 331 1.76 1.31 16.81
N THR A 332 1.73 2.33 15.94
CA THR A 332 2.41 2.32 14.64
C THR A 332 3.83 2.88 14.78
N THR A 333 4.81 1.97 14.82
CA THR A 333 6.24 2.25 15.05
C THR A 333 7.05 2.47 13.77
N LYS A 334 6.62 1.85 12.67
CA LYS A 334 7.21 1.95 11.31
C LYS A 334 6.24 2.64 10.34
N PRO A 335 6.69 3.14 9.17
CA PRO A 335 5.77 3.62 8.12
C PRO A 335 4.94 2.48 7.52
N LEU A 336 3.66 2.74 7.24
CA LEU A 336 2.77 1.78 6.58
C LEU A 336 2.88 1.93 5.06
N ALA A 337 3.01 0.84 4.31
CA ALA A 337 3.14 0.85 2.85
C ALA A 337 2.08 -0.03 2.19
N ALA A 338 1.17 0.56 1.43
CA ALA A 338 0.23 -0.22 0.61
C ALA A 338 0.98 -0.86 -0.57
N ILE A 339 0.91 -2.18 -0.70
CA ILE A 339 1.28 -2.91 -1.92
C ILE A 339 0.01 -3.52 -2.52
N LEU A 340 -0.24 -3.24 -3.80
CA LEU A 340 -1.29 -3.93 -4.54
C LEU A 340 -0.84 -5.36 -4.87
N ILE A 341 -1.67 -6.36 -4.54
CA ILE A 341 -1.38 -7.78 -4.76
C ILE A 341 -2.57 -8.51 -5.41
N ASN A 342 -2.29 -9.60 -6.13
CA ASN A 342 -3.33 -10.53 -6.54
C ASN A 342 -3.46 -11.64 -5.47
N PRO A 343 -4.62 -11.80 -4.80
CA PRO A 343 -4.82 -12.77 -3.71
C PRO A 343 -5.02 -14.23 -4.18
N GLU A 344 -5.16 -14.44 -5.50
CA GLU A 344 -5.19 -15.78 -6.11
C GLU A 344 -3.85 -16.13 -6.80
N VAL A 345 -3.18 -15.15 -7.40
CA VAL A 345 -1.96 -15.37 -8.21
C VAL A 345 -0.74 -14.76 -7.51
N ARG A 346 0.02 -15.62 -6.82
CA ARG A 346 1.27 -15.33 -6.11
C ARG A 346 2.25 -14.42 -6.88
N GLY A 347 2.45 -14.72 -8.16
CA GLY A 347 3.44 -14.04 -9.02
C GLY A 347 4.89 -14.19 -8.52
N VAL A 348 5.83 -13.55 -9.24
CA VAL A 348 7.27 -13.52 -8.88
C VAL A 348 7.74 -12.20 -8.28
N THR A 349 7.06 -11.09 -8.60
CA THR A 349 7.38 -9.74 -8.12
C THR A 349 6.88 -9.49 -6.70
N VAL A 350 5.60 -9.75 -6.41
CA VAL A 350 4.95 -9.37 -5.14
C VAL A 350 5.68 -9.90 -3.89
N PRO A 351 6.07 -11.19 -3.80
CA PRO A 351 6.81 -11.68 -2.63
C PRO A 351 8.19 -11.00 -2.48
N LYS A 352 8.87 -10.69 -3.60
CA LYS A 352 10.17 -10.01 -3.60
C LYS A 352 10.02 -8.55 -3.15
N VAL A 353 8.97 -7.84 -3.58
CA VAL A 353 8.60 -6.50 -3.09
C VAL A 353 8.28 -6.52 -1.59
N PHE A 354 7.48 -7.48 -1.12
CA PHE A 354 7.12 -7.62 0.29
C PHE A 354 8.36 -7.80 1.18
N MET A 355 9.28 -8.69 0.79
CA MET A 355 10.58 -8.85 1.46
C MET A 355 11.43 -7.56 1.45
N LYS A 356 11.41 -6.79 0.36
CA LYS A 356 12.14 -5.51 0.29
C LYS A 356 11.53 -4.44 1.20
N LEU A 357 10.20 -4.38 1.31
CA LEU A 357 9.53 -3.41 2.18
C LEU A 357 9.91 -3.61 3.66
N ASP A 358 9.86 -4.85 4.16
CA ASP A 358 10.29 -5.15 5.54
C ASP A 358 11.82 -5.02 5.72
N GLN A 359 12.61 -5.74 4.93
CA GLN A 359 14.04 -5.94 5.20
C GLN A 359 14.95 -4.80 4.72
N ALA A 360 14.55 -4.05 3.68
CA ALA A 360 15.37 -3.02 3.06
C ALA A 360 14.78 -1.61 3.19
N ALA A 361 13.45 -1.48 3.24
CA ALA A 361 12.78 -0.21 3.43
C ALA A 361 12.25 0.02 4.86
N ASN A 362 12.35 -0.97 5.76
CA ASN A 362 11.84 -0.88 7.14
C ASN A 362 10.36 -0.44 7.26
N ASN A 363 9.58 -0.61 6.19
CA ASN A 363 8.16 -0.32 6.15
C ASN A 363 7.34 -1.55 6.56
N VAL A 364 6.08 -1.34 6.93
CA VAL A 364 5.10 -2.39 7.19
C VAL A 364 4.26 -2.58 5.93
N PRO A 365 4.45 -3.66 5.16
CA PRO A 365 3.71 -3.90 3.92
C PRO A 365 2.26 -4.35 4.20
N LEU A 366 1.29 -3.54 3.79
CA LEU A 366 -0.14 -3.87 3.82
C LEU A 366 -0.55 -4.47 2.48
N ARG A 367 -1.16 -5.67 2.51
CA ARG A 367 -1.50 -6.50 1.33
C ARG A 367 -2.88 -6.14 0.80
N ILE A 368 -2.94 -5.09 -0.01
CA ILE A 368 -4.17 -4.57 -0.58
C ILE A 368 -4.51 -5.33 -1.86
N THR A 369 -5.74 -5.79 -1.99
CA THR A 369 -6.18 -6.53 -3.18
C THR A 369 -6.26 -5.61 -4.40
N MET A 370 -5.55 -5.95 -5.47
CA MET A 370 -5.48 -5.14 -6.69
C MET A 370 -6.79 -5.07 -7.48
N GLN A 371 -7.77 -5.91 -7.15
CA GLN A 371 -9.11 -5.93 -7.75
C GLN A 371 -10.15 -5.90 -6.59
N PRO A 372 -10.59 -4.72 -6.11
CA PRO A 372 -11.49 -4.60 -4.96
C PRO A 372 -12.69 -5.55 -5.00
N GLN A 373 -12.77 -6.45 -4.02
CA GLN A 373 -13.59 -7.66 -4.09
C GLN A 373 -15.07 -7.41 -3.81
N SER A 374 -15.39 -6.25 -3.25
CA SER A 374 -16.72 -5.65 -3.11
C SER A 374 -17.35 -5.19 -4.43
N THR A 375 -16.58 -5.09 -5.53
CA THR A 375 -17.08 -4.60 -6.83
C THR A 375 -17.37 -5.71 -7.85
N GLU A 376 -18.49 -5.57 -8.56
CA GLU A 376 -18.94 -6.48 -9.61
C GLU A 376 -18.30 -6.09 -10.95
N LEU A 377 -17.71 -7.07 -11.63
CA LEU A 377 -16.85 -6.88 -12.81
C LEU A 377 -17.61 -6.31 -14.01
N THR A 378 -18.82 -6.79 -14.24
CA THR A 378 -19.67 -6.37 -15.39
C THR A 378 -20.14 -4.94 -15.20
N ALA A 379 -20.62 -4.59 -14.01
CA ALA A 379 -21.08 -3.27 -13.63
C ALA A 379 -19.94 -2.23 -13.71
N ILE A 380 -18.77 -2.51 -13.10
CA ILE A 380 -17.67 -1.55 -13.10
C ILE A 380 -17.02 -1.38 -14.47
N ASN A 381 -16.96 -2.44 -15.29
CA ASN A 381 -16.52 -2.30 -16.68
C ASN A 381 -17.50 -1.43 -17.48
N ARG A 382 -18.81 -1.61 -17.31
CA ARG A 382 -19.84 -0.78 -17.95
C ARG A 382 -19.78 0.69 -17.49
N GLU A 383 -19.58 0.94 -16.20
CA GLU A 383 -19.36 2.28 -15.66
C GLU A 383 -18.11 2.92 -16.26
N MET A 384 -16.99 2.18 -16.34
CA MET A 384 -15.75 2.69 -16.95
C MET A 384 -15.93 3.03 -18.43
N GLU A 385 -16.57 2.18 -19.24
CA GLU A 385 -16.85 2.48 -20.65
C GLU A 385 -17.83 3.66 -20.81
N THR A 386 -18.75 3.85 -19.86
CA THR A 386 -19.64 5.01 -19.85
C THR A 386 -18.87 6.30 -19.50
N ALA A 387 -18.03 6.28 -18.46
CA ALA A 387 -17.17 7.39 -18.10
C ALA A 387 -16.16 7.73 -19.21
N LEU A 388 -15.59 6.73 -19.88
CA LEU A 388 -14.74 6.88 -21.07
C LEU A 388 -15.50 7.59 -22.21
N GLY A 389 -16.75 7.20 -22.44
CA GLY A 389 -17.66 7.89 -23.37
C GLY A 389 -17.91 9.35 -23.01
N THR A 390 -18.15 9.65 -21.72
CA THR A 390 -18.36 11.03 -21.24
C THR A 390 -17.11 11.90 -21.38
N VAL A 391 -15.92 11.39 -21.02
CA VAL A 391 -14.68 12.20 -21.05
C VAL A 391 -14.10 12.40 -22.45
N GLY A 392 -14.55 11.63 -23.45
CA GLY A 392 -14.22 11.82 -24.86
C GLY A 392 -12.75 11.63 -25.25
N GLU A 393 -12.44 11.95 -26.50
CA GLU A 393 -11.07 11.85 -27.06
C GLU A 393 -10.07 12.80 -26.37
N TYR A 394 -8.78 12.43 -26.37
CA TYR A 394 -7.74 13.26 -25.77
C TYR A 394 -7.22 14.31 -26.75
N THR A 395 -7.42 15.60 -26.45
CA THR A 395 -6.63 16.67 -27.10
C THR A 395 -5.44 17.08 -26.22
N PRO A 396 -4.30 17.52 -26.80
CA PRO A 396 -3.13 17.95 -26.03
C PRO A 396 -3.33 19.20 -25.12
N HIS A 397 -4.50 19.84 -25.17
CA HIS A 397 -4.84 20.98 -24.33
C HIS A 397 -5.73 20.61 -23.13
N ASP A 398 -6.24 19.37 -23.10
CA ASP A 398 -7.05 18.87 -21.99
C ASP A 398 -6.20 18.29 -20.85
N LEU A 399 -6.83 18.09 -19.70
CA LEU A 399 -6.33 17.15 -18.70
C LEU A 399 -6.27 15.72 -19.30
N PRO A 400 -5.26 14.90 -18.92
CA PRO A 400 -5.16 13.49 -19.31
C PRO A 400 -6.44 12.70 -19.01
N ILE A 401 -6.75 11.70 -19.85
CA ILE A 401 -7.96 10.85 -19.72
C ILE A 401 -8.11 10.32 -18.28
N GLY A 402 -7.05 9.75 -17.68
CA GLY A 402 -7.09 9.25 -16.31
C GLY A 402 -7.45 10.30 -15.24
N GLN A 403 -7.13 11.58 -15.46
CA GLN A 403 -7.54 12.67 -14.57
C GLN A 403 -8.98 13.13 -14.84
N ARG A 404 -9.42 13.12 -16.11
CA ARG A 404 -10.81 13.41 -16.48
C ARG A 404 -11.76 12.35 -15.95
N LEU A 405 -11.41 11.07 -16.05
CA LEU A 405 -12.19 9.94 -15.52
C LEU A 405 -12.40 10.08 -14.00
N LEU A 406 -11.33 10.33 -13.25
CA LEU A 406 -11.43 10.54 -11.80
C LEU A 406 -12.25 11.77 -11.42
N ARG A 407 -12.27 12.80 -12.28
CA ARG A 407 -13.16 13.95 -12.09
C ARG A 407 -14.62 13.61 -12.42
N GLU A 408 -14.89 12.89 -13.50
CA GLU A 408 -16.23 12.42 -13.86
C GLU A 408 -16.84 11.54 -12.75
N ILE A 409 -16.03 10.70 -12.10
CA ILE A 409 -16.44 9.88 -10.95
C ILE A 409 -16.72 10.75 -9.71
N ASP A 410 -15.90 11.78 -9.44
CA ASP A 410 -16.11 12.71 -8.32
C ASP A 410 -17.32 13.65 -8.52
N ASP A 411 -17.53 14.15 -9.76
CA ASP A 411 -18.62 15.07 -10.13
C ASP A 411 -19.97 14.33 -10.27
N HIS A 412 -19.98 13.02 -10.59
CA HIS A 412 -21.18 12.20 -10.81
C HIS A 412 -21.19 10.83 -10.08
N PRO A 413 -21.02 10.78 -8.74
CA PRO A 413 -20.80 9.52 -8.02
C PRO A 413 -21.98 8.54 -8.05
N ASP A 414 -23.23 9.05 -8.09
CA ASP A 414 -24.44 8.23 -8.18
C ASP A 414 -24.61 7.55 -9.55
N ALA A 415 -23.95 8.05 -10.59
CA ALA A 415 -23.91 7.42 -11.92
C ALA A 415 -22.85 6.31 -12.01
N HIS A 416 -21.81 6.40 -11.18
CA HIS A 416 -20.63 5.52 -11.20
C HIS A 416 -20.36 4.87 -9.82
N PRO A 417 -21.31 4.16 -9.20
CA PRO A 417 -21.21 3.73 -7.80
C PRO A 417 -20.10 2.69 -7.54
N GLN A 418 -19.77 1.82 -8.50
CA GLN A 418 -18.64 0.88 -8.35
C GLN A 418 -17.29 1.61 -8.43
N LEU A 419 -17.15 2.55 -9.38
CA LEU A 419 -15.94 3.37 -9.50
C LEU A 419 -15.76 4.29 -8.29
N SER A 420 -16.84 4.91 -7.81
CA SER A 420 -16.85 5.75 -6.60
C SER A 420 -16.45 4.97 -5.34
N SER A 421 -16.85 3.69 -5.25
CA SER A 421 -16.39 2.80 -4.16
C SER A 421 -14.87 2.58 -4.21
N ILE A 422 -14.29 2.37 -5.39
CA ILE A 422 -12.83 2.25 -5.56
C ILE A 422 -12.11 3.57 -5.25
N VAL A 423 -12.67 4.71 -5.66
CA VAL A 423 -12.14 6.04 -5.30
C VAL A 423 -12.13 6.25 -3.78
N ALA A 424 -13.22 5.92 -3.08
CA ALA A 424 -13.30 6.02 -1.62
C ALA A 424 -12.30 5.07 -0.92
N LYS A 425 -12.09 3.86 -1.45
CA LYS A 425 -11.07 2.90 -0.96
C LYS A 425 -9.66 3.46 -1.11
N ALA A 426 -9.35 4.10 -2.24
CA ALA A 426 -8.07 4.78 -2.45
C ALA A 426 -7.87 5.99 -1.52
N GLN A 427 -8.90 6.82 -1.33
CA GLN A 427 -8.88 7.96 -0.40
C GLN A 427 -8.59 7.52 1.03
N LYS A 428 -9.31 6.48 1.52
CA LYS A 428 -9.13 5.88 2.84
C LYS A 428 -7.73 5.29 3.03
N LEU A 429 -7.18 4.63 1.99
CA LEU A 429 -5.77 4.20 1.97
C LEU A 429 -4.84 5.40 2.13
N GLY A 430 -5.02 6.45 1.33
CA GLY A 430 -4.21 7.67 1.34
C GLY A 430 -4.25 8.48 2.64
N GLU A 431 -5.24 8.25 3.51
CA GLU A 431 -5.31 8.83 4.87
C GLU A 431 -4.48 8.10 5.91
N HIS A 432 -4.15 6.82 5.68
CA HIS A 432 -3.55 5.94 6.67
C HIS A 432 -2.14 5.49 6.30
N VAL A 433 -1.82 5.34 5.00
CA VAL A 433 -0.50 4.87 4.56
C VAL A 433 0.52 6.00 4.43
N ASN A 434 1.79 5.62 4.36
CA ASN A 434 2.94 6.52 4.22
C ASN A 434 3.77 6.21 2.96
N ALA A 435 3.45 5.13 2.25
CA ALA A 435 3.93 4.82 0.92
C ALA A 435 2.89 4.02 0.11
N ILE A 436 2.96 4.13 -1.21
CA ILE A 436 2.16 3.37 -2.18
C ILE A 436 3.12 2.62 -3.12
N VAL A 437 2.88 1.33 -3.35
CA VAL A 437 3.68 0.49 -4.26
C VAL A 437 2.79 -0.15 -5.31
N LEU A 438 3.00 0.25 -6.57
CA LEU A 438 2.28 -0.25 -7.75
C LEU A 438 3.19 -1.23 -8.50
N PRO A 439 2.92 -2.54 -8.49
CA PRO A 439 3.79 -3.55 -9.08
C PRO A 439 3.62 -3.65 -10.61
N GLY A 440 4.41 -4.52 -11.24
CA GLY A 440 4.17 -4.97 -12.60
C GLY A 440 2.86 -5.77 -12.75
N GLY A 441 2.61 -6.28 -13.95
CA GLY A 441 1.44 -7.10 -14.24
C GLY A 441 1.19 -7.29 -15.73
N GLU A 442 -0.07 -7.55 -16.04
CA GLU A 442 -0.71 -7.51 -17.36
C GLU A 442 -0.68 -6.10 -17.98
N ASP A 443 -1.21 -5.95 -19.20
CA ASP A 443 -1.16 -4.68 -19.92
C ASP A 443 -2.06 -3.58 -19.31
N VAL A 444 -1.71 -2.32 -19.57
CA VAL A 444 -2.58 -1.16 -19.31
C VAL A 444 -3.66 -1.08 -20.40
N PRO A 445 -4.96 -0.91 -20.04
CA PRO A 445 -6.05 -0.79 -21.01
C PRO A 445 -5.84 0.38 -22.01
N PRO A 446 -5.87 0.13 -23.33
CA PRO A 446 -5.60 1.14 -24.36
C PRO A 446 -6.49 2.39 -24.33
N ALA A 447 -7.76 2.25 -23.94
CA ALA A 447 -8.70 3.37 -23.84
C ALA A 447 -8.23 4.46 -22.84
N LEU A 448 -7.49 4.09 -21.79
CA LEU A 448 -7.01 5.03 -20.76
C LEU A 448 -5.93 6.00 -21.28
N TYR A 449 -5.35 5.74 -22.46
CA TYR A 449 -4.43 6.64 -23.15
C TYR A 449 -4.86 6.95 -24.60
N GLY A 450 -6.15 6.77 -24.90
CA GLY A 450 -6.76 7.19 -26.17
C GLY A 450 -6.39 6.31 -27.37
N ALA A 451 -6.10 5.02 -27.15
CA ALA A 451 -5.75 4.08 -28.21
C ALA A 451 -6.77 2.94 -28.33
N THR A 452 -6.97 2.44 -29.55
CA THR A 452 -7.72 1.21 -29.82
C THR A 452 -6.87 -0.02 -29.48
N GLN A 453 -7.48 -1.07 -28.96
CA GLN A 453 -6.76 -2.29 -28.56
C GLN A 453 -6.18 -3.06 -29.75
N GLU A 454 -4.86 -3.30 -29.73
CA GLU A 454 -4.16 -4.14 -30.70
C GLU A 454 -4.33 -5.65 -30.38
N PRO A 455 -4.28 -6.55 -31.39
CA PRO A 455 -4.63 -7.97 -31.21
C PRO A 455 -3.74 -8.79 -30.25
N LYS A 456 -2.57 -8.30 -29.84
CA LYS A 456 -1.71 -8.97 -28.83
C LYS A 456 -1.81 -8.34 -27.44
N THR A 457 -2.57 -7.27 -27.25
CA THR A 457 -2.71 -6.57 -25.96
C THR A 457 -3.65 -7.34 -25.05
N ASN A 458 -3.17 -7.68 -23.84
CA ASN A 458 -3.93 -8.43 -22.84
C ASN A 458 -3.86 -7.75 -21.47
N TRP A 459 -4.90 -6.96 -21.18
CA TRP A 459 -5.13 -6.29 -19.90
C TRP A 459 -6.12 -7.06 -18.99
N GLY A 460 -6.44 -8.31 -19.34
CA GLY A 460 -7.35 -9.18 -18.56
C GLY A 460 -8.84 -8.85 -18.66
N GLY A 461 -9.24 -7.70 -19.22
CA GLY A 461 -10.65 -7.31 -19.32
C GLY A 461 -11.27 -6.85 -17.98
N ASP A 462 -10.46 -6.37 -17.04
CA ASP A 462 -10.88 -5.96 -15.71
C ASP A 462 -10.35 -4.56 -15.34
N TYR A 463 -11.24 -3.56 -15.32
CA TYR A 463 -10.85 -2.19 -15.00
C TYR A 463 -10.62 -1.93 -13.50
N ARG A 464 -10.98 -2.84 -12.58
CA ARG A 464 -10.91 -2.62 -11.12
C ARG A 464 -9.52 -2.22 -10.66
N ARG A 465 -8.49 -2.88 -11.20
CA ARG A 465 -7.09 -2.55 -10.93
C ARG A 465 -6.71 -1.17 -11.44
N SER A 466 -7.05 -0.88 -12.69
CA SER A 466 -6.69 0.39 -13.34
C SER A 466 -7.38 1.58 -12.67
N ALA A 467 -8.64 1.44 -12.26
CA ALA A 467 -9.36 2.45 -11.47
C ALA A 467 -8.68 2.69 -10.11
N LEU A 468 -8.30 1.62 -9.39
CA LEU A 468 -7.63 1.70 -8.09
C LEU A 468 -6.24 2.34 -8.21
N GLU A 469 -5.47 1.98 -9.23
CA GLU A 469 -4.14 2.56 -9.49
C GLU A 469 -4.24 4.03 -9.86
N LEU A 470 -5.14 4.44 -10.78
CA LEU A 470 -5.38 5.85 -11.11
C LEU A 470 -5.75 6.66 -9.86
N ALA A 471 -6.67 6.16 -9.04
CA ALA A 471 -7.07 6.81 -7.80
C ALA A 471 -5.90 6.90 -6.79
N LEU A 472 -5.07 5.85 -6.65
CA LEU A 472 -3.89 5.88 -5.78
C LEU A 472 -2.77 6.81 -6.30
N ILE A 473 -2.62 6.97 -7.61
CA ILE A 473 -1.69 7.96 -8.20
C ILE A 473 -2.18 9.38 -7.89
N ARG A 474 -3.50 9.63 -7.96
CA ARG A 474 -4.12 10.88 -7.52
C ARG A 474 -3.85 11.16 -6.04
N GLU A 475 -4.07 10.17 -5.17
CA GLU A 475 -3.83 10.31 -3.72
C GLU A 475 -2.34 10.55 -3.40
N SER A 476 -1.43 9.84 -4.07
CA SER A 476 0.02 10.07 -4.00
C SER A 476 0.37 11.52 -4.37
N THR A 477 -0.18 12.01 -5.49
CA THR A 477 0.06 13.37 -5.99
C THR A 477 -0.51 14.44 -5.06
N ASN A 478 -1.76 14.28 -4.62
CA ASN A 478 -2.50 15.30 -3.86
C ASN A 478 -2.07 15.39 -2.39
N LYS A 479 -1.87 14.25 -1.72
CA LYS A 479 -1.44 14.19 -0.30
C LYS A 479 0.08 14.21 -0.15
N GLY A 480 0.81 14.02 -1.25
CA GLY A 480 2.27 13.95 -1.28
C GLY A 480 2.80 12.66 -0.63
N ILE A 481 2.16 11.53 -0.93
CA ILE A 481 2.55 10.20 -0.41
C ILE A 481 3.63 9.64 -1.34
N PRO A 482 4.82 9.26 -0.83
CA PRO A 482 5.86 8.57 -1.59
C PRO A 482 5.32 7.37 -2.37
N MET A 483 5.73 7.24 -3.62
CA MET A 483 5.27 6.16 -4.50
C MET A 483 6.43 5.41 -5.15
N LEU A 484 6.33 4.08 -5.23
CA LEU A 484 7.20 3.24 -6.06
C LEU A 484 6.34 2.50 -7.10
N ALA A 485 6.52 2.83 -8.37
CA ALA A 485 5.73 2.33 -9.48
C ALA A 485 6.62 1.53 -10.44
N VAL A 486 6.36 0.23 -10.61
CA VAL A 486 7.25 -0.72 -11.30
C VAL A 486 6.56 -1.34 -12.51
N CYS A 487 7.24 -1.36 -13.66
CA CYS A 487 6.79 -1.91 -14.93
C CYS A 487 5.39 -1.36 -15.33
N ARG A 488 4.32 -2.14 -15.20
CA ARG A 488 2.93 -1.71 -15.39
C ARG A 488 2.52 -0.55 -14.47
N GLY A 489 2.98 -0.53 -13.23
CA GLY A 489 2.77 0.61 -12.33
C GLY A 489 3.41 1.90 -12.88
N PHE A 490 4.62 1.82 -13.44
CA PHE A 490 5.26 2.96 -14.13
C PHE A 490 4.45 3.39 -15.35
N GLN A 491 3.96 2.45 -16.16
CA GLN A 491 3.12 2.74 -17.32
C GLN A 491 1.84 3.48 -16.93
N MET A 492 1.06 2.95 -15.97
CA MET A 492 -0.15 3.59 -15.45
C MET A 492 0.13 4.98 -14.85
N ALA A 493 1.24 5.15 -14.13
CA ALA A 493 1.63 6.46 -13.60
C ALA A 493 1.95 7.48 -14.70
N ASN A 494 2.60 7.09 -15.80
CA ASN A 494 2.85 7.99 -16.92
C ASN A 494 1.56 8.30 -17.71
N VAL A 495 0.67 7.32 -17.88
CA VAL A 495 -0.67 7.50 -18.49
C VAL A 495 -1.52 8.50 -17.70
N TYR A 496 -1.50 8.43 -16.35
CA TYR A 496 -2.14 9.43 -15.50
C TYR A 496 -1.65 10.87 -15.78
N PHE A 497 -0.38 11.05 -16.14
CA PHE A 497 0.19 12.35 -16.52
C PHE A 497 0.08 12.67 -18.02
N GLY A 498 -0.59 11.83 -18.84
CA GLY A 498 -0.87 12.10 -20.25
C GLY A 498 0.11 11.47 -21.25
N ALA A 499 0.89 10.47 -20.84
CA ALA A 499 1.67 9.68 -21.79
C ALA A 499 0.80 8.72 -22.61
N GLN A 500 1.13 8.55 -23.88
CA GLN A 500 0.63 7.48 -24.73
C GLN A 500 1.63 6.32 -24.76
N MET A 501 1.20 5.15 -25.25
CA MET A 501 2.04 3.94 -25.30
C MET A 501 1.98 3.20 -26.63
N GLN A 502 3.13 2.67 -27.01
CA GLN A 502 3.23 1.62 -28.00
C GLN A 502 2.86 0.29 -27.33
N GLN A 503 1.85 -0.41 -27.88
CA GLN A 503 1.32 -1.62 -27.26
C GLN A 503 2.33 -2.79 -27.30
N HIS A 504 3.15 -2.88 -28.34
CA HIS A 504 4.08 -3.99 -28.55
C HIS A 504 5.50 -3.52 -28.94
N VAL A 505 6.49 -3.84 -28.11
CA VAL A 505 7.94 -3.70 -28.38
C VAL A 505 8.68 -5.04 -28.20
N GLU A 506 9.50 -5.39 -29.18
CA GLU A 506 10.28 -6.63 -29.18
C GLU A 506 11.62 -6.49 -28.43
N GLY A 507 12.14 -7.61 -27.90
CA GLY A 507 13.46 -7.63 -27.23
C GLY A 507 13.52 -7.00 -25.83
N HIS A 508 12.37 -6.78 -25.19
CA HIS A 508 12.25 -6.19 -23.84
C HIS A 508 12.04 -7.21 -22.70
N LYS A 509 12.67 -8.38 -22.85
CA LYS A 509 12.75 -9.46 -21.85
C LYS A 509 14.21 -9.80 -21.53
N GLY A 510 14.53 -10.03 -20.26
CA GLY A 510 15.89 -10.36 -19.80
C GLY A 510 16.63 -9.16 -19.20
N LEU A 511 17.96 -9.10 -19.37
CA LEU A 511 18.81 -8.07 -18.76
C LEU A 511 19.06 -6.87 -19.67
N GLN A 512 18.89 -5.66 -19.13
CA GLN A 512 19.27 -4.41 -19.80
C GLN A 512 20.12 -3.53 -18.86
N ARG A 513 21.10 -2.84 -19.46
CA ARG A 513 22.00 -1.91 -18.77
C ARG A 513 21.58 -0.48 -19.06
N PHE A 514 21.27 0.27 -18.01
CA PHE A 514 20.74 1.62 -18.10
C PHE A 514 21.76 2.66 -17.61
N LYS A 515 21.66 3.87 -18.17
CA LYS A 515 22.39 5.07 -17.73
C LYS A 515 21.39 6.21 -17.57
N LEU A 516 21.71 7.19 -16.74
CA LEU A 516 20.94 8.42 -16.64
C LEU A 516 21.02 9.23 -17.93
N THR A 517 19.96 9.99 -18.22
CA THR A 517 20.04 11.18 -19.05
C THR A 517 20.94 12.22 -18.36
N GLU A 518 21.62 13.07 -19.13
CA GLU A 518 22.63 13.99 -18.56
C GLU A 518 22.02 14.97 -17.56
N GLU A 519 20.81 15.46 -17.85
CA GLU A 519 20.12 16.43 -17.00
C GLU A 519 19.52 15.87 -15.71
N SER A 520 19.43 14.54 -15.54
CA SER A 520 18.88 13.89 -14.34
C SER A 520 19.96 13.40 -13.37
N ARG A 521 21.24 13.74 -13.62
CA ARG A 521 22.38 13.47 -12.72
C ARG A 521 22.25 14.12 -11.33
N ASN A 522 21.46 15.18 -11.21
CA ASN A 522 21.24 15.94 -9.98
C ASN A 522 19.86 15.68 -9.35
N GLY A 523 19.09 14.74 -9.91
CA GLY A 523 17.76 14.36 -9.41
C GLY A 523 17.80 13.15 -8.48
N LEU A 524 16.61 12.61 -8.20
CA LEU A 524 16.37 11.41 -7.39
C LEU A 524 17.09 10.17 -7.95
N TYR A 525 17.07 9.97 -9.27
CA TYR A 525 17.86 8.90 -9.89
C TYR A 525 19.34 9.26 -9.99
N GLY A 526 19.72 10.53 -9.87
CA GLY A 526 21.10 10.98 -9.72
C GLY A 526 21.78 10.37 -8.49
N GLU A 527 21.06 10.34 -7.35
CA GLU A 527 21.57 9.76 -6.11
C GLU A 527 21.75 8.24 -6.18
N ALA A 528 20.77 7.53 -6.76
CA ALA A 528 20.79 6.08 -6.92
C ALA A 528 21.74 5.63 -8.06
N MET A 529 21.55 6.15 -9.27
CA MET A 529 22.22 5.70 -10.49
C MET A 529 23.49 6.49 -10.83
N ARG A 530 24.35 6.75 -9.82
CA ARG A 530 25.68 7.37 -9.99
C ARG A 530 26.60 6.64 -10.99
N LYS A 531 26.29 5.38 -11.30
CA LYS A 531 26.90 4.55 -12.35
C LYS A 531 25.79 3.82 -13.11
N SER A 532 26.13 3.23 -14.26
CA SER A 532 25.17 2.43 -15.03
C SER A 532 24.63 1.26 -14.21
N ILE A 533 23.32 1.17 -14.05
CA ILE A 533 22.66 0.04 -13.37
C ILE A 533 22.42 -1.10 -14.37
N LEU A 534 22.43 -2.33 -13.88
CA LEU A 534 22.03 -3.53 -14.63
C LEU A 534 20.80 -4.09 -13.93
N SER A 535 19.70 -4.23 -14.65
CA SER A 535 18.41 -4.63 -14.09
C SER A 535 17.59 -5.47 -15.08
N THR A 536 16.60 -6.20 -14.58
CA THR A 536 15.71 -7.05 -15.37
C THR A 536 14.59 -6.23 -15.99
N VAL A 537 14.26 -6.52 -17.25
CA VAL A 537 13.04 -6.12 -17.95
C VAL A 537 12.20 -7.34 -18.29
N ALA A 538 10.88 -7.21 -18.14
CA ALA A 538 9.91 -8.19 -18.57
C ALA A 538 8.62 -7.46 -18.98
N HIS A 539 8.70 -6.68 -20.07
CA HIS A 539 7.59 -5.85 -20.55
C HIS A 539 7.44 -5.93 -22.07
N HIS A 540 6.24 -5.68 -22.59
CA HIS A 540 6.00 -5.57 -24.04
C HIS A 540 5.20 -4.32 -24.46
N GLN A 541 4.40 -3.70 -23.59
CA GLN A 541 4.04 -2.28 -23.72
C GLN A 541 5.24 -1.39 -23.38
N ALA A 542 5.32 -0.18 -23.97
CA ALA A 542 6.32 0.83 -23.63
C ALA A 542 5.89 2.26 -23.99
N ILE A 543 6.60 3.25 -23.42
CA ILE A 543 6.44 4.68 -23.74
C ILE A 543 7.64 5.14 -24.58
N PRO A 544 7.46 5.39 -25.88
CA PRO A 544 8.41 6.16 -26.69
C PRO A 544 8.62 7.57 -26.13
N VAL A 545 9.83 8.13 -26.28
CA VAL A 545 10.13 9.51 -25.86
C VAL A 545 9.21 10.54 -26.56
N SER A 546 8.80 10.26 -27.80
CA SER A 546 7.84 11.06 -28.57
C SER A 546 6.38 10.95 -28.11
N MET A 547 6.06 9.98 -27.24
CA MET A 547 4.71 9.74 -26.70
C MET A 547 4.62 10.05 -25.19
N GLN A 548 5.66 10.67 -24.63
CA GLN A 548 5.71 10.97 -23.20
C GLN A 548 4.74 12.12 -22.83
N ALA A 549 4.28 12.09 -21.58
CA ALA A 549 3.51 13.14 -20.92
C ALA A 549 4.09 14.55 -21.15
N PRO A 550 3.25 15.61 -21.17
CA PRO A 550 3.67 16.98 -21.48
C PRO A 550 4.87 17.49 -20.69
N ALA A 551 5.69 18.30 -21.37
CA ALA A 551 6.91 18.86 -20.81
C ALA A 551 6.62 19.70 -19.55
N GLY A 552 7.19 19.29 -18.42
CA GLY A 552 6.95 19.89 -17.10
C GLY A 552 6.14 19.02 -16.14
N SER A 553 5.39 18.02 -16.62
CA SER A 553 4.72 17.04 -15.77
C SER A 553 5.70 15.94 -15.30
N LEU A 554 6.36 15.29 -16.26
CA LEU A 554 7.34 14.21 -16.03
C LEU A 554 8.63 14.46 -16.84
N LYS A 555 9.77 14.08 -16.26
CA LYS A 555 11.10 14.16 -16.88
C LYS A 555 11.71 12.77 -17.11
N PRO A 556 11.95 12.35 -18.37
CA PRO A 556 12.71 11.15 -18.70
C PRO A 556 14.12 11.17 -18.09
N SER A 557 14.34 10.32 -17.09
CA SER A 557 15.61 10.22 -16.36
C SER A 557 16.45 9.03 -16.78
N VAL A 558 15.83 8.04 -17.44
CA VAL A 558 16.49 6.95 -18.15
C VAL A 558 15.76 6.72 -19.47
N VAL A 559 16.53 6.65 -20.56
CA VAL A 559 16.05 6.28 -21.90
C VAL A 559 16.90 5.13 -22.43
N TYR A 560 16.29 4.19 -23.16
CA TYR A 560 16.99 3.09 -23.82
C TYR A 560 16.28 2.76 -25.15
N LYS A 561 16.99 2.90 -26.28
CA LYS A 561 16.44 2.77 -27.65
C LYS A 561 15.15 3.57 -27.82
N ASP A 562 15.21 4.86 -27.52
CA ASP A 562 14.12 5.84 -27.64
C ASP A 562 12.83 5.52 -26.85
N LEU A 563 12.88 4.52 -25.96
CA LEU A 563 11.85 4.21 -24.98
C LEU A 563 12.27 4.74 -23.60
N VAL A 564 11.35 5.42 -22.91
CA VAL A 564 11.53 5.86 -21.52
C VAL A 564 11.56 4.64 -20.60
N LYS A 565 12.47 4.63 -19.64
CA LYS A 565 12.63 3.55 -18.63
C LYS A 565 12.56 4.03 -17.17
N ALA A 566 12.67 5.33 -16.92
CA ALA A 566 12.44 5.95 -15.61
C ALA A 566 12.06 7.43 -15.77
N VAL A 567 11.23 7.95 -14.86
CA VAL A 567 10.83 9.37 -14.82
C VAL A 567 10.88 9.99 -13.43
N GLU A 568 11.19 11.29 -13.40
CA GLU A 568 11.03 12.17 -12.22
C GLU A 568 9.82 13.08 -12.44
N GLY A 569 8.96 13.25 -11.42
CA GLY A 569 7.99 14.34 -11.41
C GLY A 569 8.64 15.67 -11.05
N ALA A 570 8.15 16.79 -11.58
CA ALA A 570 8.71 18.11 -11.29
C ALA A 570 8.66 18.48 -9.79
N HIS A 571 7.74 17.90 -9.03
CA HIS A 571 7.59 18.09 -7.58
C HIS A 571 8.25 16.98 -6.73
N SER A 572 9.17 16.20 -7.30
CA SER A 572 9.82 15.04 -6.64
C SER A 572 10.54 15.35 -5.32
N GLY A 573 10.91 16.61 -5.06
CA GLY A 573 11.45 17.07 -3.77
C GLY A 573 10.41 17.30 -2.66
N ALA A 574 9.12 17.34 -2.98
CA ALA A 574 8.01 17.48 -2.01
C ALA A 574 7.36 16.14 -1.67
N ALA A 575 7.33 15.22 -2.64
CA ALA A 575 7.00 13.81 -2.47
C ALA A 575 7.71 13.00 -3.59
N PRO A 576 8.66 12.11 -3.27
CA PRO A 576 9.38 11.36 -4.30
C PRO A 576 8.51 10.23 -4.85
N ALA A 577 8.32 10.26 -6.17
CA ALA A 577 7.73 9.17 -6.93
C ALA A 577 8.82 8.49 -7.76
N VAL A 578 9.22 7.28 -7.36
CA VAL A 578 10.16 6.42 -8.08
C VAL A 578 9.34 5.58 -9.07
N MET A 579 9.45 5.89 -10.36
CA MET A 579 8.71 5.22 -11.43
C MET A 579 9.71 4.57 -12.40
N LEU A 580 9.67 3.24 -12.51
CA LEU A 580 10.67 2.41 -13.20
C LEU A 580 10.02 1.39 -14.13
N GLN A 581 10.41 1.36 -15.42
CA GLN A 581 9.97 0.33 -16.37
C GLN A 581 10.67 -1.03 -16.15
N PHE A 582 11.83 -1.01 -15.49
CA PHE A 582 12.59 -2.19 -15.09
C PHE A 582 12.32 -2.58 -13.63
N HIS A 583 12.74 -3.77 -13.23
CA HIS A 583 12.33 -4.41 -11.98
C HIS A 583 13.42 -4.38 -10.87
N PRO A 584 13.43 -3.38 -9.96
CA PRO A 584 14.42 -3.29 -8.87
C PRO A 584 14.22 -4.32 -7.74
N GLU A 585 13.11 -5.07 -7.73
CA GLU A 585 12.81 -6.08 -6.71
C GLU A 585 13.70 -7.35 -6.82
N PHE A 586 14.24 -7.65 -8.01
CA PHE A 586 15.07 -8.84 -8.24
C PHE A 586 16.52 -8.61 -7.76
N TYR A 587 16.89 -9.19 -6.61
CA TYR A 587 18.27 -9.27 -6.13
C TYR A 587 18.44 -10.38 -5.09
N ARG A 588 19.44 -11.27 -5.32
CA ARG A 588 19.85 -12.45 -4.52
C ARG A 588 18.84 -13.60 -4.37
N ALA A 589 19.30 -14.78 -4.78
CA ALA A 589 19.16 -16.01 -3.98
C ALA A 589 20.58 -16.52 -3.65
N THR A 590 20.79 -17.07 -2.46
CA THR A 590 22.11 -17.50 -1.96
C THR A 590 22.11 -18.91 -1.34
N THR A 591 21.21 -19.77 -1.82
CA THR A 591 21.06 -21.17 -1.39
C THR A 591 20.83 -22.07 -2.61
N ALA A 592 21.65 -23.12 -2.75
CA ALA A 592 21.63 -24.00 -3.93
C ALA A 592 20.28 -24.71 -4.17
N ALA A 593 19.50 -24.95 -3.11
CA ALA A 593 18.15 -25.52 -3.23
C ALA A 593 17.16 -24.58 -3.95
N THR A 594 17.29 -23.26 -3.77
CA THR A 594 16.46 -22.24 -4.46
C THR A 594 16.90 -22.06 -5.91
N LEU A 595 18.20 -22.24 -6.17
CA LEU A 595 18.83 -22.08 -7.48
C LEU A 595 18.18 -22.96 -8.55
N LEU A 596 17.87 -24.22 -8.23
CA LEU A 596 17.25 -25.16 -9.17
C LEU A 596 15.83 -24.78 -9.58
N THR A 597 15.07 -24.10 -8.70
CA THR A 597 13.74 -23.57 -9.04
C THR A 597 13.85 -22.29 -9.86
N GLU A 598 14.75 -21.36 -9.52
CA GLU A 598 14.95 -20.13 -10.31
C GLU A 598 15.57 -20.40 -11.70
N LEU A 599 16.38 -21.45 -11.84
CA LEU A 599 16.93 -21.89 -13.14
C LEU A 599 15.86 -22.45 -14.10
N ALA A 600 14.72 -22.92 -13.60
CA ALA A 600 13.65 -23.49 -14.42
C ALA A 600 12.83 -22.41 -15.15
N ASP A 601 12.48 -21.32 -14.47
CA ASP A 601 11.59 -20.28 -15.01
C ASP A 601 12.31 -19.14 -15.75
N LEU A 602 13.59 -18.88 -15.48
CA LEU A 602 14.40 -17.91 -16.25
C LEU A 602 15.91 -18.19 -16.07
N GLY A 603 16.45 -19.10 -16.89
CA GLY A 603 17.81 -19.66 -16.77
C GLY A 603 18.98 -18.68 -16.90
N GLN A 604 19.23 -17.88 -15.86
CA GLN A 604 20.37 -16.97 -15.71
C GLN A 604 20.76 -16.85 -14.23
N ASN A 605 22.05 -17.02 -13.89
CA ASN A 605 22.57 -16.70 -12.55
C ASN A 605 22.80 -15.19 -12.41
N ILE A 606 21.72 -14.43 -12.19
CA ILE A 606 21.72 -12.97 -12.26
C ILE A 606 22.24 -12.32 -10.96
N THR A 607 23.49 -11.85 -10.97
CA THR A 607 24.00 -10.92 -9.94
C THR A 607 23.64 -9.47 -10.30
N MET A 608 22.51 -8.95 -9.79
CA MET A 608 22.15 -7.53 -9.96
C MET A 608 22.98 -6.61 -9.07
N SER A 609 23.02 -5.31 -9.42
CA SER A 609 23.76 -4.32 -8.65
C SER A 609 23.14 -4.12 -7.26
N SER A 610 23.98 -3.90 -6.24
CA SER A 610 23.51 -3.46 -4.91
C SER A 610 22.68 -2.18 -5.00
N THR A 611 22.91 -1.38 -6.04
CA THR A 611 22.15 -0.17 -6.42
C THR A 611 20.64 -0.37 -6.51
N ASN A 612 20.16 -1.59 -6.81
CA ASN A 612 18.71 -1.86 -6.78
C ASN A 612 18.10 -1.59 -5.40
N ASN A 613 18.86 -1.72 -4.31
CA ASN A 613 18.40 -1.41 -2.94
C ASN A 613 18.27 0.10 -2.69
N ASP A 614 18.96 0.96 -3.44
CA ASP A 614 18.94 2.41 -3.20
C ASP A 614 17.55 3.01 -3.47
N PHE A 615 16.79 2.44 -4.42
CA PHE A 615 15.37 2.80 -4.64
C PHE A 615 14.47 2.45 -3.46
N TRP A 616 14.67 1.29 -2.83
CA TRP A 616 13.93 0.87 -1.64
C TRP A 616 14.27 1.75 -0.43
N LYS A 617 15.53 2.19 -0.32
CA LYS A 617 15.95 3.16 0.69
C LYS A 617 15.39 4.56 0.44
N ILE A 618 15.37 5.03 -0.81
CA ILE A 618 14.72 6.31 -1.18
C ILE A 618 13.24 6.29 -0.80
N LEU A 619 12.53 5.19 -1.06
CA LEU A 619 11.15 5.01 -0.60
C LEU A 619 11.06 5.04 0.93
N SER A 620 11.95 4.34 1.64
CA SER A 620 12.04 4.29 3.12
C SER A 620 12.20 5.66 3.76
N ASP A 621 13.29 6.37 3.42
CA ASP A 621 13.63 7.68 3.98
C ASP A 621 12.48 8.68 3.75
N ALA A 622 11.80 8.59 2.60
CA ALA A 622 10.63 9.38 2.26
C ALA A 622 9.35 8.96 3.02
N SER A 623 9.16 7.66 3.28
CA SER A 623 8.02 7.13 4.04
C SER A 623 8.05 7.62 5.48
N ASP A 624 9.21 7.56 6.14
CA ASP A 624 9.39 8.10 7.49
C ASP A 624 9.28 9.64 7.50
N ALA A 625 9.77 10.33 6.47
CA ALA A 625 9.58 11.78 6.33
C ALA A 625 8.10 12.17 6.18
N HIS A 626 7.32 11.44 5.36
CA HIS A 626 5.89 11.64 5.19
C HIS A 626 5.12 11.34 6.49
N ARG A 627 5.43 10.23 7.16
CA ARG A 627 4.87 9.87 8.46
C ARG A 627 5.14 10.95 9.52
N THR A 628 6.38 11.42 9.62
CA THR A 628 6.78 12.49 10.54
C THR A 628 6.03 13.80 10.25
N LYS A 629 5.90 14.17 8.96
CA LYS A 629 5.10 15.32 8.51
C LYS A 629 3.63 15.17 8.95
N LYS A 630 3.03 13.97 8.81
CA LYS A 630 1.64 13.70 9.21
C LYS A 630 1.44 13.89 10.72
N THR A 631 2.27 13.26 11.56
CA THR A 631 2.18 13.41 13.02
C THR A 631 2.34 14.86 13.46
N VAL A 632 3.30 15.61 12.91
CA VAL A 632 3.46 17.04 13.23
C VAL A 632 2.24 17.87 12.80
N LEU A 633 1.59 17.54 11.69
CA LEU A 633 0.35 18.19 11.25
C LEU A 633 -0.89 17.78 12.08
N GLU A 634 -0.86 16.62 12.73
CA GLU A 634 -1.89 16.16 13.66
C GLU A 634 -1.71 16.85 15.03
N ASP A 635 -0.49 16.90 15.56
CA ASP A 635 -0.14 17.64 16.79
C ASP A 635 -0.50 19.13 16.69
N LEU A 636 -0.21 19.77 15.54
CA LEU A 636 -0.53 21.18 15.28
C LEU A 636 -2.04 21.45 15.09
N LYS A 637 -2.86 20.43 14.85
CA LYS A 637 -4.32 20.55 14.76
C LYS A 637 -5.02 20.35 16.11
N GLN A 638 -4.37 19.74 17.09
CA GLN A 638 -4.98 19.61 18.42
C GLN A 638 -5.15 20.99 19.06
N PRO A 639 -6.31 21.32 19.63
CA PRO A 639 -6.48 22.58 20.34
C PRO A 639 -5.53 22.59 21.53
N GLN A 640 -4.61 23.57 21.57
CA GLN A 640 -3.68 23.68 22.69
C GLN A 640 -4.45 23.93 23.98
N THR A 641 -4.53 22.89 24.82
CA THR A 641 -5.01 23.00 26.19
C THR A 641 -4.05 23.89 26.95
N LEU A 642 -4.42 25.16 27.09
CA LEU A 642 -3.71 26.13 27.91
C LEU A 642 -3.55 25.52 29.30
N ARG A 643 -2.32 25.10 29.63
CA ARG A 643 -1.99 24.62 30.98
C ARG A 643 -2.40 25.71 31.96
N PRO A 644 -3.22 25.40 32.99
CA PRO A 644 -3.59 26.42 33.96
C PRO A 644 -2.32 26.96 34.59
N VAL A 645 -2.10 28.26 34.45
CA VAL A 645 -0.98 28.94 35.09
C VAL A 645 -1.28 28.93 36.58
N THR A 646 -0.65 28.01 37.32
CA THR A 646 -0.71 27.98 38.77
C THR A 646 0.02 29.21 39.30
N THR A 647 -0.72 30.29 39.51
CA THR A 647 -0.23 31.50 40.18
C THR A 647 0.06 31.18 41.63
N SER A 648 1.29 30.77 41.92
CA SER A 648 1.81 30.70 43.28
C SER A 648 1.81 32.11 43.88
N ALA A 649 0.98 32.34 44.90
CA ALA A 649 0.89 33.63 45.55
C ALA A 649 2.06 33.85 46.52
N THR A 650 2.81 34.92 46.29
CA THR A 650 3.70 35.62 47.24
C THR A 650 3.70 37.10 46.86
#